data_AF-A0A399GHM9-F1
#
_entry.id   AF-A0A399GHM9-F1
#
_cell.length_a   1.000
_cell.length_b   1.000
_cell.length_c   1.000
_cell.angle_alpha   90.00
_cell.angle_beta   90.00
_cell.angle_gamma   90.00
#
_symmetry.space_group_name_H-M   'P 1'
#
loop_
_entity.id
_entity.type
_entity.pdbx_description
1 polymer ?
#
loop_
_entity_poly.entity_id
_entity_poly.type
_entity_poly.pdbx_seq_one_letter_code
_entity_poly.pdbx_strand_id
1 'polypeptide(L)'
;MPDGGRKPQAQNTPKTYTPVRSAPGRSYPGVRAAGEPLQLTRSMRSALAAAVHTLLGDARLVAAPPVVRLAAVLLLAKAPSKTSQVRITYRDLAGWLGCSISHVGHTVVPGLKKAGVVVSTPEREAGYTVAVLLDLQPLKQARQDGVAHPLALLNQRDLATLLRMCEAVSCPGWEPEGKAATPPGFMAVRRGRDAAIDRLTMLLLVLECRTNGRVRMAPGRVAEGYGRADATVARLVGCTVADAVMVVNRLIELGVVEFGHKNRDRLRVVPVTQAHVRARTTTALTLESEAAQAADGEKSSSERPAGPDARSCPRCASCSETGAGDTGLLPLSGDGWAQESFDDILSEEPGSAFREQIPAARESVQVTGSAEASTPEVDGARSHTVHPLEVAPRGFSPVGIRGFSGSADSGCDDQPERTRGSEDQTSAPSQAAEHDETWPSPLRGEKPKHLSSTSRQPGGTAAAFGMTTVPSDLRTVLAPVGLWWRQLERVSTSNWLAKAVRTELQRLKSVVGPEMAAHVLAGRLQRRVEQDSRPIQNLAAWLQHRGLPQRPGCWSSLCDDGIRMDTHGSCSSCDSRIADLRGLRHAVTATVAARYPHLTAEDRRPLYEKELKEAFALQVERTARQFEREAEQRRRLEQRLKEDREHRAEQKAKQAALPCTRCGEPEAGGLCPSCTLEANTRALVEQAVDIVLAVTVDPADAQALAELTTRVEHDTWALVRKTTASSSEQAVAGVCDAYEQYQRARQLLDQRRRRALRALAQSPTADTEAAHVERAAQRDTWPLKEESQADARKAAETARSRVAHDLLAEFLSDLRQCRAQTKEQVRSRSWAERLAELDDRPQAVAMQAGSVG
;
A
#
# COMPACT_ATOMS: atom_id res chain seq x y z
N MET A 1 -32.81 49.25 21.16
CA MET A 1 -31.97 50.30 20.54
C MET A 1 -30.64 50.37 21.28
N PRO A 2 -29.53 49.93 20.68
CA PRO A 2 -29.35 48.86 19.67
C PRO A 2 -29.08 47.52 20.40
N ASP A 3 -29.54 46.35 19.96
CA ASP A 3 -29.17 45.59 18.75
C ASP A 3 -27.77 44.97 18.78
N GLY A 4 -27.66 43.82 19.46
CA GLY A 4 -26.52 42.90 19.36
C GLY A 4 -26.69 41.93 18.19
N GLY A 5 -26.08 42.23 17.04
CA GLY A 5 -26.27 41.47 15.80
C GLY A 5 -25.83 39.99 15.87
N ARG A 6 -26.75 39.06 15.61
CA ARG A 6 -26.43 37.63 15.43
C ARG A 6 -25.58 37.41 14.17
N LYS A 7 -24.35 36.90 14.33
CA LYS A 7 -23.65 36.23 13.22
C LYS A 7 -24.27 34.85 12.98
N PRO A 8 -24.63 34.48 11.73
CA PRO A 8 -25.19 33.15 11.43
C PRO A 8 -24.10 32.07 11.52
N GLN A 9 -24.38 30.99 12.24
CA GLN A 9 -23.59 29.76 12.14
C GLN A 9 -23.99 28.99 10.88
N ALA A 10 -23.03 28.75 9.99
CA ALA A 10 -23.26 27.95 8.78
C ALA A 10 -23.42 26.46 9.16
N GLN A 11 -24.67 26.00 9.22
CA GLN A 11 -24.98 24.58 9.38
C GLN A 11 -24.73 23.88 8.05
N ASN A 12 -23.75 22.97 8.00
CA ASN A 12 -23.49 22.12 6.84
C ASN A 12 -24.57 21.04 6.72
N THR A 13 -25.71 21.39 6.14
CA THR A 13 -26.70 20.41 5.68
C THR A 13 -26.18 19.71 4.42
N PRO A 14 -26.36 18.38 4.29
CA PRO A 14 -26.08 17.71 3.02
C PRO A 14 -27.05 18.24 1.96
N LYS A 15 -26.53 18.86 0.90
CA LYS A 15 -27.36 19.38 -0.21
C LYS A 15 -28.09 18.23 -0.89
N THR A 16 -29.39 18.12 -0.64
CA THR A 16 -30.28 17.21 -1.36
C THR A 16 -30.31 17.57 -2.83
N TYR A 17 -29.65 16.76 -3.67
CA TYR A 17 -29.57 17.00 -5.10
C TYR A 17 -30.89 16.60 -5.77
N THR A 18 -31.75 17.59 -6.04
CA THR A 18 -32.99 17.37 -6.80
C THR A 18 -32.65 16.87 -8.20
N PRO A 19 -33.11 15.68 -8.62
CA PRO A 19 -32.77 15.14 -9.93
C PRO A 19 -33.39 16.01 -11.03
N VAL A 20 -32.56 16.55 -11.91
CA VAL A 20 -33.03 17.27 -13.11
C VAL A 20 -33.81 16.29 -13.98
N ARG A 21 -35.06 16.66 -14.28
CA ARG A 21 -36.00 15.85 -15.05
C ARG A 21 -35.52 15.75 -16.50
N SER A 22 -34.94 14.62 -16.89
CA SER A 22 -34.50 14.39 -18.27
C SER A 22 -35.69 14.50 -19.22
N ALA A 23 -35.61 15.40 -20.20
CA ALA A 23 -36.56 15.45 -21.30
C ALA A 23 -36.44 14.19 -22.18
N PRO A 24 -37.53 13.70 -22.79
CA PRO A 24 -37.46 12.57 -23.71
C PRO A 24 -36.65 12.96 -24.96
N GLY A 25 -35.57 12.25 -25.22
CA GLY A 25 -34.74 12.47 -26.41
C GLY A 25 -35.54 12.18 -27.69
N ARG A 26 -35.52 13.10 -28.65
CA ARG A 26 -36.09 12.89 -29.98
C ARG A 26 -35.33 11.75 -30.69
N SER A 27 -36.06 10.73 -31.12
CA SER A 27 -35.55 9.68 -31.98
C SER A 27 -35.34 10.18 -33.41
N TYR A 28 -34.09 10.23 -33.86
CA TYR A 28 -33.78 10.31 -35.29
C TYR A 28 -33.95 8.91 -35.92
N PRO A 29 -34.73 8.75 -37.01
CA PRO A 29 -34.81 7.49 -37.75
C PRO A 29 -33.57 7.33 -38.66
N GLY A 30 -33.11 6.09 -38.88
CA GLY A 30 -32.24 5.81 -40.03
C GLY A 30 -30.87 5.17 -39.80
N VAL A 31 -30.60 4.47 -38.69
CA VAL A 31 -29.45 3.53 -38.61
C VAL A 31 -29.94 2.17 -38.11
N ARG A 32 -29.71 1.10 -38.88
CA ARG A 32 -30.03 -0.28 -38.45
C ARG A 32 -29.05 -0.70 -37.34
N ALA A 33 -29.58 -1.15 -36.21
CA ALA A 33 -28.80 -1.28 -34.99
C ALA A 33 -27.75 -2.40 -35.06
N ALA A 34 -26.48 -2.04 -34.84
CA ALA A 34 -25.50 -2.98 -34.31
C ALA A 34 -25.93 -3.43 -32.90
N GLY A 35 -25.73 -4.71 -32.56
CA GLY A 35 -26.27 -5.29 -31.34
C GLY A 35 -25.78 -4.62 -30.04
N GLU A 36 -26.70 -4.43 -29.10
CA GLU A 36 -26.48 -3.87 -27.75
C GLU A 36 -25.20 -4.46 -27.10
N PRO A 37 -24.16 -3.64 -26.81
CA PRO A 37 -22.80 -4.12 -26.59
C PRO A 37 -22.61 -4.95 -25.30
N LEU A 38 -23.57 -4.88 -24.38
CA LEU A 38 -23.57 -5.65 -23.13
C LEU A 38 -24.27 -7.02 -23.25
N GLN A 39 -25.02 -7.27 -24.32
CA GLN A 39 -25.74 -8.53 -24.58
C GLN A 39 -24.87 -9.59 -25.29
N LEU A 40 -23.66 -9.81 -24.78
CA LEU A 40 -22.78 -10.90 -25.21
C LEU A 40 -23.47 -12.26 -25.02
N THR A 41 -23.44 -13.10 -26.07
CA THR A 41 -23.92 -14.49 -26.03
C THR A 41 -23.11 -15.32 -25.03
N ARG A 42 -23.64 -16.50 -24.62
CA ARG A 42 -22.93 -17.37 -23.66
C ARG A 42 -21.55 -17.81 -24.17
N SER A 43 -21.42 -18.17 -25.44
CA SER A 43 -20.14 -18.57 -26.06
C SER A 43 -19.17 -17.39 -26.13
N MET A 44 -19.59 -16.26 -26.71
CA MET A 44 -18.78 -15.04 -26.81
C MET A 44 -18.28 -14.58 -25.44
N ARG A 45 -19.17 -14.53 -24.44
CA ARG A 45 -18.81 -14.12 -23.08
C ARG A 45 -17.81 -15.08 -22.42
N SER A 46 -17.95 -16.39 -22.64
CA SER A 46 -16.97 -17.38 -22.14
C SER A 46 -15.61 -17.29 -22.85
N ALA A 47 -15.58 -17.03 -24.16
CA ALA A 47 -14.33 -16.84 -24.91
C ALA A 47 -13.58 -15.56 -24.44
N LEU A 48 -14.29 -14.43 -24.37
CA LEU A 48 -13.72 -13.17 -23.90
C LEU A 48 -13.30 -13.22 -22.43
N ALA A 49 -14.06 -13.90 -21.56
CA ALA A 49 -13.67 -14.12 -20.17
C ALA A 49 -12.41 -14.98 -20.07
N ALA A 50 -12.32 -16.09 -20.83
CA ALA A 50 -11.13 -16.93 -20.85
C ALA A 50 -9.90 -16.14 -21.31
N ALA A 51 -10.00 -15.40 -22.42
CA ALA A 51 -8.92 -14.57 -22.93
C ALA A 51 -8.45 -13.50 -21.92
N VAL A 52 -9.38 -12.73 -21.34
CA VAL A 52 -9.05 -11.67 -20.36
C VAL A 52 -8.46 -12.24 -19.07
N HIS A 53 -8.99 -13.37 -18.55
CA HIS A 53 -8.41 -14.04 -17.38
C HIS A 53 -7.03 -14.65 -17.69
N THR A 54 -6.80 -15.18 -18.89
CA THR A 54 -5.48 -15.66 -19.33
C THR A 54 -4.46 -14.52 -19.37
N LEU A 55 -4.81 -13.35 -19.93
CA LEU A 55 -3.94 -12.17 -19.91
C LEU A 55 -3.66 -11.70 -18.48
N LEU A 56 -4.68 -11.61 -17.63
CA LEU A 56 -4.52 -11.15 -16.24
C LEU A 56 -3.82 -12.18 -15.32
N GLY A 57 -3.71 -13.43 -15.77
CA GLY A 57 -2.96 -14.51 -15.14
C GLY A 57 -1.51 -14.65 -15.62
N ASP A 58 -1.07 -13.88 -16.63
CA ASP A 58 0.34 -13.81 -17.02
C ASP A 58 1.20 -13.40 -15.81
N ALA A 59 2.30 -14.12 -15.56
CA ALA A 59 3.20 -13.86 -14.44
C ALA A 59 3.71 -12.40 -14.37
N ARG A 60 3.79 -11.71 -15.51
CA ARG A 60 4.14 -10.28 -15.62
C ARG A 60 3.05 -9.35 -15.11
N LEU A 61 1.79 -9.78 -15.16
CA LEU A 61 0.62 -8.99 -14.77
C LEU A 61 0.05 -9.36 -13.40
N VAL A 62 0.26 -10.57 -12.87
CA VAL A 62 -0.25 -10.98 -11.54
C VAL A 62 0.18 -10.02 -10.43
N ALA A 63 1.44 -9.58 -10.41
CA ALA A 63 1.97 -8.64 -9.42
C ALA A 63 1.84 -7.16 -9.82
N ALA A 64 1.24 -6.85 -10.97
CA ALA A 64 1.18 -5.48 -11.49
C ALA A 64 0.02 -4.66 -10.86
N PRO A 65 0.17 -3.33 -10.68
CA PRO A 65 -0.91 -2.48 -10.18
C PRO A 65 -2.19 -2.58 -11.03
N PRO A 66 -3.41 -2.41 -10.46
CA PRO A 66 -4.67 -2.51 -11.19
C PRO A 66 -4.77 -1.60 -12.43
N VAL A 67 -4.10 -0.44 -12.43
CA VAL A 67 -4.04 0.47 -13.59
C VAL A 67 -3.21 -0.10 -14.76
N VAL A 68 -2.11 -0.81 -14.47
CA VAL A 68 -1.28 -1.50 -15.48
C VAL A 68 -2.04 -2.70 -16.04
N ARG A 69 -2.76 -3.43 -15.18
CA ARG A 69 -3.60 -4.57 -15.56
C ARG A 69 -4.81 -4.15 -16.40
N LEU A 70 -5.46 -3.04 -16.06
CA LEU A 70 -6.51 -2.44 -16.89
C LEU A 70 -5.95 -1.98 -18.25
N ALA A 71 -4.79 -1.34 -18.27
CA ALA A 71 -4.15 -0.91 -19.52
C ALA A 71 -3.85 -2.10 -20.44
N ALA A 72 -3.35 -3.23 -19.92
CA ALA A 72 -3.14 -4.44 -20.71
C ALA A 72 -4.45 -4.98 -21.35
N VAL A 73 -5.56 -4.99 -20.61
CA VAL A 73 -6.88 -5.41 -21.15
C VAL A 73 -7.39 -4.44 -22.23
N LEU A 74 -7.15 -3.14 -22.06
CA LEU A 74 -7.49 -2.13 -23.06
C LEU A 74 -6.64 -2.23 -24.34
N LEU A 75 -5.35 -2.57 -24.20
CA LEU A 75 -4.46 -2.86 -25.32
C LEU A 75 -4.88 -4.15 -26.05
N LEU A 76 -5.28 -5.20 -25.33
CA LEU A 76 -5.87 -6.39 -25.94
C LEU A 76 -7.14 -6.05 -26.74
N ALA A 77 -8.00 -5.19 -26.19
CA ALA A 77 -9.22 -4.75 -26.86
C ALA A 77 -8.97 -3.85 -28.09
N LYS A 78 -7.82 -3.15 -28.14
CA LYS A 78 -7.41 -2.29 -29.27
C LYS A 78 -6.43 -2.95 -30.24
N ALA A 79 -5.93 -4.15 -29.93
CA ALA A 79 -5.01 -4.86 -30.79
C ALA A 79 -5.69 -5.27 -32.12
N PRO A 80 -5.08 -4.99 -33.28
CA PRO A 80 -5.58 -5.51 -34.55
C PRO A 80 -5.64 -7.04 -34.56
N SER A 81 -6.50 -7.59 -35.42
CA SER A 81 -6.64 -9.05 -35.57
C SER A 81 -5.35 -9.73 -36.05
N LYS A 82 -4.51 -9.01 -36.81
CA LYS A 82 -3.25 -9.52 -37.38
C LYS A 82 -1.99 -9.16 -36.58
N THR A 83 -1.97 -8.06 -35.81
CA THR A 83 -0.77 -7.55 -35.13
C THR A 83 -1.00 -7.36 -33.62
N SER A 84 0.06 -7.44 -32.83
CA SER A 84 0.05 -7.18 -31.37
C SER A 84 0.34 -5.72 -31.01
N GLN A 85 0.55 -4.87 -32.03
CA GLN A 85 0.92 -3.45 -31.89
C GLN A 85 -0.32 -2.55 -31.86
N VAL A 86 -0.34 -1.61 -30.92
CA VAL A 86 -1.39 -0.60 -30.76
C VAL A 86 -0.77 0.79 -30.77
N ARG A 87 -1.16 1.64 -31.75
CA ARG A 87 -0.94 3.10 -31.70
C ARG A 87 -1.92 3.69 -30.70
N ILE A 88 -1.44 4.45 -29.71
CA ILE A 88 -2.30 5.16 -28.75
C ILE A 88 -1.60 6.40 -28.19
N THR A 89 -2.34 7.49 -27.97
CA THR A 89 -1.80 8.68 -27.29
C THR A 89 -1.88 8.51 -25.76
N TYR A 90 -1.03 9.20 -25.00
CA TYR A 90 -1.17 9.25 -23.54
C TYR A 90 -2.49 9.89 -23.09
N ARG A 91 -3.08 10.79 -23.90
CA ARG A 91 -4.39 11.42 -23.64
C ARG A 91 -5.52 10.39 -23.69
N ASP A 92 -5.54 9.55 -24.73
CA ASP A 92 -6.55 8.50 -24.89
C ASP A 92 -6.46 7.50 -23.73
N LEU A 93 -5.27 6.96 -23.51
CA LEU A 93 -5.04 5.96 -22.47
C LEU A 93 -5.40 6.50 -21.07
N ALA A 94 -5.14 7.77 -20.79
CA ALA A 94 -5.57 8.41 -19.54
C ALA A 94 -7.11 8.46 -19.41
N GLY A 95 -7.81 8.80 -20.50
CA GLY A 95 -9.27 8.81 -20.57
C GLY A 95 -9.91 7.42 -20.34
N TRP A 96 -9.32 6.37 -20.93
CA TRP A 96 -9.73 4.97 -20.72
C TRP A 96 -9.50 4.47 -19.30
N LEU A 97 -8.42 4.90 -18.66
CA LEU A 97 -8.05 4.49 -17.29
C LEU A 97 -8.73 5.34 -16.20
N GLY A 98 -9.20 6.54 -16.54
CA GLY A 98 -9.77 7.50 -15.59
C GLY A 98 -8.73 8.25 -14.75
N CYS A 99 -7.49 8.36 -15.24
CA CYS A 99 -6.37 9.01 -14.56
C CYS A 99 -5.86 10.24 -15.34
N SER A 100 -4.78 10.89 -14.91
CA SER A 100 -4.17 12.02 -15.62
C SER A 100 -3.16 11.55 -16.68
N ILE A 101 -2.90 12.40 -17.67
CA ILE A 101 -1.92 12.14 -18.75
C ILE A 101 -0.52 11.91 -18.17
N SER A 102 -0.09 12.77 -17.24
CA SER A 102 1.16 12.60 -16.48
C SER A 102 1.23 11.24 -15.75
N HIS A 103 0.14 10.78 -15.12
CA HIS A 103 0.14 9.45 -14.48
C HIS A 103 0.32 8.31 -15.50
N VAL A 104 -0.20 8.43 -16.72
CA VAL A 104 0.08 7.48 -17.80
C VAL A 104 1.57 7.49 -18.18
N GLY A 105 2.12 8.68 -18.39
CA GLY A 105 3.52 8.88 -18.79
C GLY A 105 4.55 8.36 -17.77
N HIS A 106 4.40 8.69 -16.48
CA HIS A 106 5.39 8.32 -15.46
C HIS A 106 5.06 7.03 -14.68
N THR A 107 3.83 6.52 -14.73
CA THR A 107 3.43 5.32 -13.95
C THR A 107 2.92 4.17 -14.81
N VAL A 108 1.98 4.41 -15.73
CA VAL A 108 1.30 3.29 -16.42
C VAL A 108 2.16 2.69 -17.52
N VAL A 109 2.67 3.50 -18.45
CA VAL A 109 3.50 3.01 -19.56
C VAL A 109 4.86 2.50 -19.06
N PRO A 110 5.58 3.20 -18.15
CA PRO A 110 6.77 2.63 -17.49
C PRO A 110 6.46 1.37 -16.70
N GLY A 111 5.28 1.24 -16.09
CA GLY A 111 4.81 0.01 -15.45
C GLY A 111 4.66 -1.16 -16.44
N LEU A 112 4.05 -0.92 -17.60
CA LEU A 112 3.93 -1.92 -18.68
C LEU A 112 5.30 -2.32 -19.26
N LYS A 113 6.21 -1.35 -19.49
CA LYS A 113 7.59 -1.61 -19.94
C LYS A 113 8.35 -2.44 -18.89
N LYS A 114 8.34 -2.01 -17.62
CA LYS A 114 9.06 -2.66 -16.50
C LYS A 114 8.56 -4.09 -16.23
N ALA A 115 7.28 -4.35 -16.44
CA ALA A 115 6.71 -5.69 -16.33
C ALA A 115 7.04 -6.60 -17.53
N GLY A 116 7.61 -6.07 -18.63
CA GLY A 116 7.82 -6.85 -19.87
C GLY A 116 6.52 -7.23 -20.59
N VAL A 117 5.43 -6.50 -20.32
CA VAL A 117 4.10 -6.72 -20.91
C VAL A 117 4.01 -6.07 -22.29
N VAL A 118 4.70 -4.94 -22.48
CA VAL A 118 4.81 -4.26 -23.78
C VAL A 118 6.26 -3.98 -24.13
N VAL A 119 6.59 -4.10 -25.43
CA VAL A 119 7.65 -3.28 -26.03
C VAL A 119 7.01 -1.98 -26.49
N SER A 120 7.71 -0.86 -26.36
CA SER A 120 7.14 0.47 -26.56
C SER A 120 8.11 1.35 -27.32
N THR A 121 7.67 1.79 -28.51
CA THR A 121 8.39 2.73 -29.37
C THR A 121 7.65 4.07 -29.33
N PRO A 122 8.30 5.19 -28.95
CA PRO A 122 7.71 6.51 -29.06
C PRO A 122 7.61 6.90 -30.54
N GLU A 123 6.51 7.53 -30.92
CA GLU A 123 6.33 8.11 -32.25
C GLU A 123 6.43 9.63 -32.12
N ARG A 124 7.45 10.23 -32.74
CA ARG A 124 7.82 11.63 -32.53
C ARG A 124 7.68 12.46 -33.81
N GLU A 125 7.01 13.59 -33.69
CA GLU A 125 6.85 14.61 -34.75
C GLU A 125 7.38 15.94 -34.19
N ALA A 126 8.16 16.68 -34.97
CA ALA A 126 8.85 17.92 -34.53
C ALA A 126 9.62 17.82 -33.18
N GLY A 127 10.03 16.62 -32.77
CA GLY A 127 10.71 16.34 -31.50
C GLY A 127 9.81 15.98 -30.32
N TYR A 128 8.48 16.01 -30.47
CA TYR A 128 7.50 15.67 -29.42
C TYR A 128 6.90 14.29 -29.66
N THR A 129 6.73 13.50 -28.60
CA THR A 129 6.04 12.19 -28.67
C THR A 129 4.52 12.39 -28.83
N VAL A 130 4.01 12.28 -30.07
CA VAL A 130 2.59 12.45 -30.42
C VAL A 130 1.79 11.19 -30.06
N ALA A 131 2.34 10.02 -30.39
CA ALA A 131 1.76 8.73 -30.09
C ALA A 131 2.81 7.76 -29.53
N VAL A 132 2.36 6.62 -29.01
CA VAL A 132 3.24 5.50 -28.66
C VAL A 132 2.70 4.22 -29.28
N LEU A 133 3.59 3.49 -29.95
CA LEU A 133 3.32 2.15 -30.46
C LEU A 133 3.64 1.15 -29.35
N LEU A 134 2.62 0.44 -28.88
CA LEU A 134 2.69 -0.54 -27.78
C LEU A 134 2.46 -1.95 -28.32
N ASP A 135 3.52 -2.76 -28.36
CA ASP A 135 3.50 -4.15 -28.80
C ASP A 135 3.23 -5.08 -27.61
N LEU A 136 2.01 -5.61 -27.51
CA LEU A 136 1.54 -6.43 -26.38
C LEU A 136 2.13 -7.85 -26.44
N GLN A 137 3.21 -8.09 -25.67
CA GLN A 137 3.99 -9.32 -25.75
C GLN A 137 3.21 -10.60 -25.43
N PRO A 138 2.30 -10.66 -24.43
CA PRO A 138 1.50 -11.87 -24.18
C PRO A 138 0.59 -12.26 -25.37
N LEU A 139 0.08 -11.27 -26.12
CA LEU A 139 -0.72 -11.51 -27.33
C LEU A 139 0.17 -11.93 -28.52
N LYS A 140 1.35 -11.34 -28.64
CA LYS A 140 2.37 -11.68 -29.65
C LYS A 140 2.81 -13.13 -29.50
N GLN A 141 3.21 -13.52 -28.28
CA GLN A 141 3.69 -14.86 -27.95
C GLN A 141 2.58 -15.89 -28.14
N ALA A 142 1.36 -15.63 -27.62
CA ALA A 142 0.20 -16.48 -27.89
C ALA A 142 -0.03 -16.78 -29.39
N ARG A 143 0.08 -15.75 -30.25
CA ARG A 143 -0.09 -15.90 -31.71
C ARG A 143 1.09 -16.61 -32.39
N GLN A 144 2.26 -16.68 -31.75
CA GLN A 144 3.42 -17.47 -32.19
C GLN A 144 3.31 -18.93 -31.72
N ASP A 145 2.85 -19.15 -30.48
CA ASP A 145 2.72 -20.47 -29.85
C ASP A 145 1.51 -21.28 -30.42
N GLY A 146 0.50 -20.59 -30.94
CA GLY A 146 -0.49 -21.17 -31.86
C GLY A 146 -1.90 -21.41 -31.30
N VAL A 147 -2.66 -22.23 -32.03
CA VAL A 147 -4.15 -22.24 -32.03
C VAL A 147 -4.78 -22.61 -30.68
N ALA A 148 -4.07 -23.28 -29.78
CA ALA A 148 -4.61 -23.68 -28.48
C ALA A 148 -4.74 -22.54 -27.45
N HIS A 149 -4.08 -21.38 -27.66
CA HIS A 149 -4.04 -20.33 -26.64
C HIS A 149 -5.27 -19.39 -26.68
N PRO A 150 -5.95 -19.10 -25.54
CA PRO A 150 -7.15 -18.25 -25.52
C PRO A 150 -6.99 -16.84 -26.11
N LEU A 151 -5.78 -16.26 -26.07
CA LEU A 151 -5.49 -14.97 -26.74
C LEU A 151 -5.29 -15.10 -28.26
N ALA A 152 -4.85 -16.25 -28.76
CA ALA A 152 -4.64 -16.51 -30.18
C ALA A 152 -5.95 -16.79 -30.92
N LEU A 153 -6.92 -17.39 -30.22
CA LEU A 153 -8.26 -17.70 -30.72
C LEU A 153 -9.15 -16.46 -30.95
N LEU A 154 -8.77 -15.27 -30.45
CA LEU A 154 -9.55 -14.04 -30.63
C LEU A 154 -9.46 -13.53 -32.07
N ASN A 155 -10.55 -13.73 -32.82
CA ASN A 155 -10.68 -13.21 -34.18
C ASN A 155 -11.12 -11.72 -34.18
N GLN A 156 -11.19 -11.10 -35.36
CA GLN A 156 -11.57 -9.69 -35.54
C GLN A 156 -12.96 -9.34 -34.96
N ARG A 157 -13.93 -10.25 -35.05
CA ARG A 157 -15.28 -10.07 -34.48
C ARG A 157 -15.25 -10.12 -32.96
N ASP A 158 -14.41 -10.98 -32.38
CA ASP A 158 -14.26 -11.09 -30.93
C ASP A 158 -13.58 -9.84 -30.36
N LEU A 159 -12.48 -9.40 -30.99
CA LEU A 159 -11.75 -8.19 -30.61
C LEU A 159 -12.63 -6.94 -30.73
N ALA A 160 -13.35 -6.76 -31.85
CA ALA A 160 -14.31 -5.65 -32.00
C ALA A 160 -15.48 -5.72 -31.00
N THR A 161 -15.82 -6.92 -30.50
CA THR A 161 -16.85 -7.10 -29.47
C THR A 161 -16.32 -6.83 -28.06
N LEU A 162 -15.07 -7.20 -27.79
CA LEU A 162 -14.34 -6.81 -26.58
C LEU A 162 -14.14 -5.29 -26.52
N LEU A 163 -13.80 -4.65 -27.64
CA LEU A 163 -13.67 -3.20 -27.76
C LEU A 163 -15.01 -2.50 -27.44
N ARG A 164 -16.12 -2.91 -28.08
CA ARG A 164 -17.46 -2.36 -27.78
C ARG A 164 -17.92 -2.59 -26.34
N MET A 165 -17.54 -3.70 -25.72
CA MET A 165 -17.79 -3.93 -24.30
C MET A 165 -16.95 -2.96 -23.44
N CYS A 166 -15.66 -2.80 -23.75
CA CYS A 166 -14.79 -1.84 -23.09
C CYS A 166 -15.29 -0.41 -23.28
N GLU A 167 -15.80 -0.03 -24.45
CA GLU A 167 -16.41 1.26 -24.75
C GLU A 167 -17.60 1.53 -23.83
N ALA A 168 -18.60 0.65 -23.85
CA ALA A 168 -19.81 0.76 -23.03
C ALA A 168 -19.52 0.84 -21.52
N VAL A 169 -18.42 0.23 -21.05
CA VAL A 169 -17.99 0.33 -19.65
C VAL A 169 -17.16 1.60 -19.38
N SER A 170 -16.21 1.95 -20.24
CA SER A 170 -15.06 2.80 -19.86
C SER A 170 -14.57 3.83 -20.88
N CYS A 171 -15.20 3.95 -22.07
CA CYS A 171 -14.88 5.05 -23.00
C CYS A 171 -15.11 6.41 -22.30
N PRO A 172 -14.20 7.39 -22.39
CA PRO A 172 -14.42 8.71 -21.80
C PRO A 172 -15.52 9.54 -22.49
N GLY A 173 -15.98 9.11 -23.67
CA GLY A 173 -16.78 9.88 -24.62
C GLY A 173 -15.85 10.48 -25.69
N TRP A 174 -16.12 10.20 -26.96
CA TRP A 174 -15.29 10.60 -28.10
C TRP A 174 -16.14 11.08 -29.28
N GLU A 175 -15.76 12.20 -29.88
CA GLU A 175 -16.40 12.75 -31.09
C GLU A 175 -15.33 12.82 -32.20
N PRO A 176 -15.01 11.69 -32.86
CA PRO A 176 -14.02 11.65 -33.93
C PRO A 176 -14.56 12.31 -35.20
N GLU A 177 -13.75 13.14 -35.85
CA GLU A 177 -14.16 13.81 -37.09
C GLU A 177 -14.47 12.81 -38.23
N GLY A 178 -15.44 13.16 -39.07
CA GLY A 178 -15.94 12.31 -40.15
C GLY A 178 -16.61 11.00 -39.72
N LYS A 179 -16.70 10.71 -38.41
CA LYS A 179 -17.14 9.42 -37.85
C LYS A 179 -18.21 9.62 -36.78
N ALA A 180 -18.96 8.57 -36.47
CA ALA A 180 -20.03 8.65 -35.48
C ALA A 180 -19.46 8.83 -34.05
N ALA A 181 -20.07 9.72 -33.26
CA ALA A 181 -19.71 9.93 -31.86
C ALA A 181 -19.85 8.65 -31.03
N THR A 182 -18.78 8.27 -30.33
CA THR A 182 -18.79 7.15 -29.37
C THR A 182 -19.20 7.69 -27.99
N PRO A 183 -20.39 7.35 -27.48
CA PRO A 183 -20.89 7.90 -26.22
C PRO A 183 -20.01 7.48 -25.03
N PRO A 184 -19.99 8.28 -23.94
CA PRO A 184 -19.26 7.92 -22.74
C PRO A 184 -19.82 6.64 -22.10
N GLY A 185 -18.92 5.71 -21.75
CA GLY A 185 -19.25 4.49 -21.03
C GLY A 185 -19.74 4.76 -19.62
N PHE A 186 -20.45 3.81 -18.99
CA PHE A 186 -21.09 4.08 -17.70
C PHE A 186 -20.12 4.32 -16.52
N MET A 187 -18.83 4.00 -16.67
CA MET A 187 -17.76 4.37 -15.72
C MET A 187 -16.94 5.60 -16.14
N ALA A 188 -17.29 6.31 -17.22
CA ALA A 188 -16.54 7.47 -17.73
C ALA A 188 -16.40 8.61 -16.71
N VAL A 189 -17.46 8.80 -15.90
CA VAL A 189 -17.54 9.76 -14.79
C VAL A 189 -16.57 9.40 -13.66
N ARG A 190 -16.32 8.10 -13.43
CA ARG A 190 -15.41 7.63 -12.39
C ARG A 190 -13.97 7.88 -12.81
N ARG A 191 -13.36 8.92 -12.21
CA ARG A 191 -11.98 9.37 -12.43
C ARG A 191 -11.24 9.51 -11.09
N GLY A 192 -9.92 9.70 -11.13
CA GLY A 192 -9.06 9.93 -9.97
C GLY A 192 -8.60 8.65 -9.27
N ARG A 193 -8.26 8.75 -7.98
CA ARG A 193 -7.75 7.63 -7.16
C ARG A 193 -8.72 6.44 -7.21
N ASP A 194 -8.17 5.24 -7.41
CA ASP A 194 -8.89 3.96 -7.51
C ASP A 194 -9.87 3.82 -8.70
N ALA A 195 -9.96 4.79 -9.61
CA ALA A 195 -10.84 4.69 -10.78
C ALA A 195 -10.51 3.49 -11.67
N ALA A 196 -9.22 3.15 -11.80
CA ALA A 196 -8.77 2.02 -12.62
C ALA A 196 -9.11 0.65 -12.01
N ILE A 197 -9.06 0.49 -10.68
CA ILE A 197 -9.52 -0.78 -10.04
C ILE A 197 -11.04 -0.91 -10.13
N ASP A 198 -11.79 0.19 -9.97
CA ASP A 198 -13.25 0.18 -10.12
C ASP A 198 -13.66 -0.16 -11.58
N ARG A 199 -12.98 0.42 -12.59
CA ARG A 199 -13.18 0.13 -14.02
C ARG A 199 -12.81 -1.33 -14.37
N LEU A 200 -11.65 -1.81 -13.92
CA LEU A 200 -11.22 -3.21 -14.11
C LEU A 200 -12.22 -4.19 -13.49
N THR A 201 -12.70 -3.90 -12.28
CA THR A 201 -13.72 -4.70 -11.61
C THR A 201 -15.01 -4.75 -12.43
N MET A 202 -15.46 -3.63 -13.00
CA MET A 202 -16.66 -3.64 -13.83
C MET A 202 -16.51 -4.41 -15.14
N LEU A 203 -15.35 -4.36 -15.82
CA LEU A 203 -15.09 -5.21 -16.99
C LEU A 203 -15.20 -6.70 -16.63
N LEU A 204 -14.60 -7.11 -15.52
CA LEU A 204 -14.64 -8.50 -15.05
C LEU A 204 -16.04 -8.92 -14.58
N LEU A 205 -16.78 -8.05 -13.89
CA LEU A 205 -18.16 -8.32 -13.48
C LEU A 205 -19.12 -8.42 -14.68
N VAL A 206 -18.89 -7.66 -15.77
CA VAL A 206 -19.63 -7.80 -17.03
C VAL A 206 -19.30 -9.13 -17.72
N LEU A 207 -18.05 -9.58 -17.71
CA LEU A 207 -17.65 -10.88 -18.27
C LEU A 207 -18.22 -12.07 -17.45
N GLU A 208 -18.28 -11.97 -16.12
CA GLU A 208 -18.78 -13.05 -15.25
C GLU A 208 -20.29 -13.07 -15.02
N CYS A 209 -21.02 -12.01 -15.40
CA CYS A 209 -22.46 -11.99 -15.23
C CYS A 209 -23.21 -12.84 -16.27
N ARG A 210 -24.37 -13.36 -15.87
CA ARG A 210 -25.35 -13.92 -16.79
C ARG A 210 -25.90 -12.80 -17.70
N THR A 211 -26.55 -13.18 -18.80
CA THR A 211 -27.21 -12.22 -19.72
C THR A 211 -28.17 -11.25 -19.02
N ASN A 212 -28.83 -11.71 -17.94
CA ASN A 212 -29.69 -10.89 -17.07
C ASN A 212 -28.95 -10.18 -15.91
N GLY A 213 -27.67 -9.85 -16.08
CA GLY A 213 -26.84 -9.08 -15.14
C GLY A 213 -26.47 -9.77 -13.83
N ARG A 214 -27.04 -10.93 -13.49
CA ARG A 214 -26.74 -11.66 -12.24
C ARG A 214 -25.32 -12.24 -12.27
N VAL A 215 -24.47 -11.83 -11.33
CA VAL A 215 -23.07 -12.28 -11.23
C VAL A 215 -22.99 -13.69 -10.61
N ARG A 216 -22.02 -14.50 -11.03
CA ARG A 216 -21.71 -15.78 -10.40
C ARG A 216 -20.90 -15.53 -9.12
N MET A 217 -21.50 -15.80 -7.96
CA MET A 217 -20.81 -15.66 -6.67
C MET A 217 -19.79 -16.78 -6.43
N ALA A 218 -18.72 -16.47 -5.71
CA ALA A 218 -17.71 -17.43 -5.31
C ALA A 218 -18.30 -18.61 -4.47
N PRO A 219 -17.90 -19.86 -4.75
CA PRO A 219 -18.20 -21.01 -3.91
C PRO A 219 -17.33 -21.03 -2.65
N GLY A 220 -17.76 -21.79 -1.63
CA GLY A 220 -17.05 -21.97 -0.37
C GLY A 220 -17.63 -21.17 0.81
N ARG A 221 -16.94 -21.25 1.96
CA ARG A 221 -17.18 -20.44 3.17
C ARG A 221 -16.43 -19.11 3.03
N VAL A 222 -17.09 -18.01 3.33
CA VAL A 222 -16.48 -16.66 3.40
C VAL A 222 -15.94 -16.43 4.82
N ALA A 223 -14.91 -15.60 4.96
CA ALA A 223 -14.40 -15.18 6.27
C ALA A 223 -15.46 -14.38 7.04
N GLU A 224 -15.46 -14.50 8.37
CA GLU A 224 -16.41 -13.81 9.23
C GLU A 224 -16.27 -12.28 9.10
N GLY A 225 -17.40 -11.58 9.09
CA GLY A 225 -17.46 -10.13 8.83
C GLY A 225 -17.52 -9.72 7.35
N TYR A 226 -17.26 -10.61 6.39
CA TYR A 226 -17.24 -10.29 4.96
C TYR A 226 -18.39 -10.91 4.15
N GLY A 227 -18.83 -10.21 3.11
CA GLY A 227 -19.87 -10.66 2.18
C GLY A 227 -19.34 -11.54 1.04
N ARG A 228 -20.24 -12.36 0.48
CA ARG A 228 -19.91 -13.23 -0.67
C ARG A 228 -19.60 -12.45 -1.95
N ALA A 229 -20.17 -11.25 -2.11
CA ALA A 229 -19.81 -10.35 -3.20
C ALA A 229 -18.36 -9.86 -3.08
N ASP A 230 -17.94 -9.47 -1.87
CA ASP A 230 -16.59 -8.98 -1.57
C ASP A 230 -15.55 -10.07 -1.84
N ALA A 231 -15.81 -11.31 -1.39
CA ALA A 231 -14.99 -12.48 -1.71
C ALA A 231 -14.97 -12.82 -3.22
N THR A 232 -16.04 -12.48 -3.96
CA THR A 232 -16.08 -12.65 -5.42
C THR A 232 -15.23 -11.59 -6.12
N VAL A 233 -15.35 -10.31 -5.76
CA VAL A 233 -14.53 -9.22 -6.32
C VAL A 233 -13.05 -9.42 -5.96
N ALA A 234 -12.74 -9.79 -4.72
CA ALA A 234 -11.38 -10.13 -4.29
C ALA A 234 -10.74 -11.20 -5.17
N ARG A 235 -11.49 -12.28 -5.47
CA ARG A 235 -11.02 -13.36 -6.35
C ARG A 235 -10.87 -12.92 -7.82
N LEU A 236 -11.78 -12.11 -8.36
CA LEU A 236 -11.73 -11.67 -9.75
C LEU A 236 -10.60 -10.66 -10.00
N VAL A 237 -10.41 -9.72 -9.08
CA VAL A 237 -9.35 -8.71 -9.19
C VAL A 237 -8.00 -9.27 -8.71
N GLY A 238 -7.97 -10.22 -7.78
CA GLY A 238 -6.74 -10.67 -7.12
C GLY A 238 -6.25 -9.66 -6.08
N CYS A 239 -7.17 -9.11 -5.27
CA CYS A 239 -6.89 -8.21 -4.15
C CYS A 239 -7.37 -8.82 -2.82
N THR A 240 -7.14 -8.14 -1.68
CA THR A 240 -7.65 -8.63 -0.40
C THR A 240 -9.17 -8.43 -0.30
N VAL A 241 -9.83 -9.21 0.58
CA VAL A 241 -11.28 -9.05 0.80
C VAL A 241 -11.60 -7.67 1.42
N ALA A 242 -10.67 -7.07 2.17
CA ALA A 242 -10.81 -5.72 2.70
C ALA A 242 -10.80 -4.65 1.58
N ASP A 243 -9.87 -4.76 0.61
CA ASP A 243 -9.85 -3.88 -0.56
C ASP A 243 -11.13 -4.05 -1.41
N ALA A 244 -11.59 -5.29 -1.55
CA ALA A 244 -12.78 -5.62 -2.32
C ALA A 244 -14.06 -5.02 -1.72
N VAL A 245 -14.21 -4.94 -0.39
CA VAL A 245 -15.32 -4.23 0.25
C VAL A 245 -15.36 -2.75 -0.18
N MET A 246 -14.19 -2.08 -0.22
CA MET A 246 -14.11 -0.68 -0.63
C MET A 246 -14.47 -0.47 -2.11
N VAL A 247 -14.10 -1.41 -2.98
CA VAL A 247 -14.54 -1.43 -4.39
C VAL A 247 -16.04 -1.67 -4.49
N VAL A 248 -16.58 -2.69 -3.83
CA VAL A 248 -18.01 -3.05 -3.85
C VAL A 248 -18.89 -1.89 -3.38
N ASN A 249 -18.53 -1.22 -2.29
CA ASN A 249 -19.27 -0.05 -1.78
C ASN A 249 -19.31 1.08 -2.83
N ARG A 250 -18.16 1.46 -3.43
CA ARG A 250 -18.13 2.49 -4.48
C ARG A 250 -18.97 2.14 -5.71
N LEU A 251 -19.00 0.86 -6.11
CA LEU A 251 -19.80 0.41 -7.25
C LEU A 251 -21.31 0.41 -6.96
N ILE A 252 -21.70 0.32 -5.68
CA ILE A 252 -23.09 0.48 -5.23
C ILE A 252 -23.46 1.97 -5.13
N GLU A 253 -22.56 2.81 -4.60
CA GLU A 253 -22.72 4.28 -4.56
C GLU A 253 -22.87 4.89 -5.96
N LEU A 254 -22.15 4.34 -6.95
CA LEU A 254 -22.29 4.70 -8.37
C LEU A 254 -23.55 4.13 -9.04
N GLY A 255 -24.34 3.29 -8.36
CA GLY A 255 -25.56 2.68 -8.91
C GLY A 255 -25.34 1.65 -10.04
N VAL A 256 -24.08 1.31 -10.36
CA VAL A 256 -23.74 0.37 -11.45
C VAL A 256 -23.88 -1.10 -11.03
N VAL A 257 -23.94 -1.36 -9.73
CA VAL A 257 -24.11 -2.69 -9.13
C VAL A 257 -25.15 -2.64 -8.01
N GLU A 258 -26.08 -3.60 -7.98
CA GLU A 258 -27.09 -3.74 -6.92
C GLU A 258 -27.03 -5.10 -6.21
N PHE A 259 -27.56 -5.15 -4.99
CA PHE A 259 -27.93 -6.40 -4.31
C PHE A 259 -29.41 -6.70 -4.52
N GLY A 260 -29.74 -7.94 -4.90
CA GLY A 260 -31.13 -8.39 -4.97
C GLY A 260 -31.83 -8.31 -3.60
N HIS A 261 -33.04 -7.76 -3.58
CA HIS A 261 -33.87 -7.66 -2.37
C HIS A 261 -33.92 -8.99 -1.57
N LYS A 262 -33.94 -8.85 -0.24
CA LYS A 262 -33.95 -9.87 0.82
C LYS A 262 -32.62 -10.54 1.21
N ASN A 263 -31.48 -10.34 0.53
CA ASN A 263 -30.14 -10.67 1.10
C ASN A 263 -28.96 -10.11 0.26
N ARG A 264 -27.85 -9.77 0.91
CA ARG A 264 -26.56 -9.36 0.26
C ARG A 264 -25.83 -10.49 -0.50
N ASP A 265 -26.48 -11.63 -0.73
CA ASP A 265 -25.90 -12.81 -1.42
C ASP A 265 -25.99 -12.75 -2.97
N ARG A 266 -26.68 -11.75 -3.54
CA ARG A 266 -27.08 -11.77 -4.96
C ARG A 266 -26.74 -10.46 -5.68
N LEU A 267 -25.45 -10.31 -6.03
CA LEU A 267 -24.93 -9.19 -6.80
C LEU A 267 -25.45 -9.19 -8.25
N ARG A 268 -25.75 -8.00 -8.79
CA ARG A 268 -26.18 -7.78 -10.18
C ARG A 268 -25.51 -6.56 -10.78
N VAL A 269 -25.09 -6.64 -12.03
CA VAL A 269 -24.66 -5.50 -12.83
C VAL A 269 -25.89 -4.80 -13.42
N VAL A 270 -26.14 -3.55 -13.01
CA VAL A 270 -27.34 -2.79 -13.39
C VAL A 270 -27.36 -2.47 -14.91
N PRO A 271 -26.27 -1.95 -15.54
CA PRO A 271 -26.24 -1.70 -16.98
C PRO A 271 -26.53 -2.93 -17.85
N VAL A 272 -26.00 -4.11 -17.48
CA VAL A 272 -26.29 -5.37 -18.21
C VAL A 272 -27.73 -5.82 -17.99
N THR A 273 -28.30 -5.59 -16.80
CA THR A 273 -29.72 -5.87 -16.51
C THR A 273 -30.63 -4.99 -17.37
N GLN A 274 -30.34 -3.69 -17.49
CA GLN A 274 -31.07 -2.75 -18.34
C GLN A 274 -30.96 -3.13 -19.83
N ALA A 275 -29.74 -3.43 -20.31
CA ALA A 275 -29.49 -3.91 -21.67
C ALA A 275 -30.28 -5.20 -21.99
N HIS A 276 -30.44 -6.09 -21.01
CA HIS A 276 -31.23 -7.31 -21.17
C HIS A 276 -32.73 -7.04 -21.27
N VAL A 277 -33.24 -6.08 -20.49
CA VAL A 277 -34.64 -5.64 -20.60
C VAL A 277 -34.88 -4.99 -21.96
N ARG A 278 -34.04 -4.03 -22.38
CA ARG A 278 -34.13 -3.39 -23.71
C ARG A 278 -34.19 -4.41 -24.83
N ALA A 279 -33.21 -5.31 -24.91
CA ALA A 279 -33.16 -6.32 -25.95
C ALA A 279 -34.42 -7.20 -25.98
N ARG A 280 -34.92 -7.64 -24.82
CA ARG A 280 -36.16 -8.44 -24.74
C ARG A 280 -37.41 -7.68 -25.15
N THR A 281 -37.52 -6.39 -24.79
CA THR A 281 -38.63 -5.54 -25.25
C THR A 281 -38.57 -5.32 -26.75
N THR A 282 -37.39 -5.11 -27.33
CA THR A 282 -37.22 -5.03 -28.80
C THR A 282 -37.63 -6.34 -29.48
N THR A 283 -37.22 -7.51 -28.97
CA THR A 283 -37.64 -8.80 -29.54
C THR A 283 -39.14 -9.06 -29.43
N ALA A 284 -39.79 -8.61 -28.35
CA ALA A 284 -41.25 -8.70 -28.22
C ALA A 284 -41.94 -7.83 -29.27
N LEU A 285 -41.52 -6.57 -29.41
CA LEU A 285 -42.08 -5.63 -30.39
C LEU A 285 -41.84 -6.08 -31.85
N THR A 286 -40.70 -6.71 -32.18
CA THR A 286 -40.51 -7.27 -33.52
C THR A 286 -41.45 -8.45 -33.77
N LEU A 287 -41.58 -9.39 -32.83
CA LEU A 287 -42.50 -10.52 -32.95
C LEU A 287 -43.97 -10.08 -33.04
N GLU A 288 -44.36 -9.04 -32.30
CA GLU A 288 -45.68 -8.41 -32.40
C GLU A 288 -45.89 -7.76 -33.78
N SER A 289 -44.87 -7.12 -34.34
CA SER A 289 -44.94 -6.54 -35.70
C SER A 289 -44.95 -7.58 -36.82
N GLU A 290 -44.25 -8.70 -36.64
CA GLU A 290 -44.22 -9.84 -37.57
C GLU A 290 -45.57 -10.60 -37.52
N ALA A 291 -46.16 -10.76 -36.33
CA ALA A 291 -47.50 -11.32 -36.17
C ALA A 291 -48.60 -10.43 -36.79
N ALA A 292 -48.47 -9.10 -36.67
CA ALA A 292 -49.38 -8.16 -37.34
C ALA A 292 -49.26 -8.25 -38.88
N GLN A 293 -48.04 -8.28 -39.41
CA GLN A 293 -47.79 -8.43 -40.85
C GLN A 293 -48.27 -9.79 -41.39
N ALA A 294 -48.19 -10.86 -40.59
CA ALA A 294 -48.76 -12.16 -40.93
C ALA A 294 -50.30 -12.12 -41.00
N ALA A 295 -50.96 -11.38 -40.09
CA ALA A 295 -52.42 -11.24 -40.08
C ALA A 295 -52.95 -10.40 -41.25
N ASP A 296 -52.24 -9.34 -41.66
CA ASP A 296 -52.60 -8.56 -42.86
C ASP A 296 -52.27 -9.28 -44.18
N GLY A 297 -51.39 -10.30 -44.15
CA GLY A 297 -51.02 -11.09 -45.32
C GLY A 297 -52.07 -12.11 -45.78
N GLU A 298 -53.03 -12.50 -44.93
CA GLU A 298 -53.93 -13.63 -45.18
C GLU A 298 -55.15 -13.28 -46.08
N LYS A 299 -54.93 -12.51 -47.15
CA LYS A 299 -55.93 -12.12 -48.16
C LYS A 299 -55.44 -12.16 -49.62
N SER A 300 -54.61 -13.14 -50.01
CA SER A 300 -54.45 -13.54 -51.42
C SER A 300 -54.04 -15.00 -51.55
N SER A 301 -54.56 -15.68 -52.59
CA SER A 301 -54.13 -16.99 -53.15
C SER A 301 -53.58 -18.03 -52.13
N SER A 302 -54.35 -19.02 -51.66
CA SER A 302 -54.90 -20.15 -52.43
C SER A 302 -53.90 -20.84 -53.35
N GLU A 303 -53.21 -21.88 -52.84
CA GLU A 303 -53.37 -23.26 -53.36
C GLU A 303 -52.78 -24.31 -52.38
N ARG A 304 -53.09 -25.59 -52.60
CA ARG A 304 -52.73 -26.72 -51.71
C ARG A 304 -52.40 -27.97 -52.55
N PRO A 305 -51.47 -28.83 -52.09
CA PRO A 305 -51.90 -30.18 -51.71
C PRO A 305 -51.25 -30.71 -50.40
N ALA A 306 -51.78 -31.83 -49.88
CA ALA A 306 -51.18 -32.64 -48.81
C ALA A 306 -50.26 -33.73 -49.42
N GLY A 307 -49.43 -34.53 -48.72
CA GLY A 307 -49.10 -34.80 -47.29
C GLY A 307 -48.13 -36.02 -47.28
N PRO A 308 -47.97 -36.85 -46.22
CA PRO A 308 -48.30 -36.72 -44.80
C PRO A 308 -47.12 -37.08 -43.82
N ASP A 309 -47.39 -36.99 -42.51
CA ASP A 309 -46.84 -37.75 -41.36
C ASP A 309 -45.36 -38.22 -41.25
N ALA A 310 -44.64 -37.66 -40.25
CA ALA A 310 -43.67 -38.39 -39.42
C ALA A 310 -43.46 -37.73 -38.04
N ARG A 311 -43.16 -38.51 -36.98
CA ARG A 311 -42.89 -38.03 -35.61
C ARG A 311 -41.39 -38.11 -35.27
N SER A 312 -40.84 -37.17 -34.50
CA SER A 312 -39.83 -37.43 -33.43
C SER A 312 -39.54 -36.19 -32.57
N CYS A 313 -38.70 -36.34 -31.53
CA CYS A 313 -38.50 -35.37 -30.44
C CYS A 313 -37.14 -34.65 -30.53
N PRO A 314 -37.06 -33.32 -30.32
CA PRO A 314 -35.80 -32.57 -30.41
C PRO A 314 -34.93 -32.69 -29.14
N ARG A 315 -34.41 -33.90 -28.87
CA ARG A 315 -33.38 -34.11 -27.83
C ARG A 315 -32.54 -35.35 -28.13
N CYS A 316 -31.22 -35.18 -28.16
CA CYS A 316 -30.20 -36.13 -28.68
C CYS A 316 -30.20 -36.20 -30.23
N ALA A 317 -29.06 -36.27 -30.94
CA ALA A 317 -27.65 -36.13 -30.53
C ALA A 317 -26.81 -35.46 -31.66
N SER A 318 -25.50 -35.35 -31.47
CA SER A 318 -24.57 -34.59 -32.31
C SER A 318 -23.79 -35.43 -33.34
N CYS A 319 -23.21 -34.74 -34.33
CA CYS A 319 -22.09 -35.13 -35.21
C CYS A 319 -22.35 -36.13 -36.37
N SER A 320 -22.37 -35.59 -37.59
CA SER A 320 -21.40 -35.93 -38.66
C SER A 320 -21.37 -34.83 -39.74
N GLU A 321 -20.46 -34.92 -40.72
CA GLU A 321 -20.06 -33.80 -41.59
C GLU A 321 -20.59 -33.88 -43.04
N THR A 322 -20.26 -32.85 -43.82
CA THR A 322 -20.29 -32.69 -45.30
C THR A 322 -21.58 -32.16 -45.96
N GLY A 323 -21.41 -31.43 -47.08
CA GLY A 323 -22.48 -30.86 -47.90
C GLY A 323 -22.49 -29.32 -47.93
N ALA A 324 -21.99 -28.72 -49.01
CA ALA A 324 -21.98 -27.26 -49.20
C ALA A 324 -23.34 -26.71 -49.67
N GLY A 325 -23.67 -25.46 -49.33
CA GLY A 325 -24.87 -24.78 -49.82
C GLY A 325 -25.05 -23.36 -49.28
N ASP A 326 -24.83 -22.37 -50.16
CA ASP A 326 -25.28 -20.97 -50.10
C ASP A 326 -25.25 -20.23 -48.74
N THR A 327 -24.10 -19.64 -48.41
CA THR A 327 -24.04 -18.50 -47.47
C THR A 327 -24.25 -17.19 -48.22
N GLY A 328 -25.43 -16.59 -48.10
CA GLY A 328 -25.76 -15.29 -48.71
C GLY A 328 -24.77 -14.19 -48.33
N LEU A 329 -23.90 -13.82 -49.28
CA LEU A 329 -22.86 -12.80 -49.13
C LEU A 329 -23.47 -11.39 -49.17
N LEU A 330 -23.55 -10.74 -48.01
CA LEU A 330 -23.63 -9.27 -47.96
C LEU A 330 -22.20 -8.71 -47.83
N PRO A 331 -21.71 -7.92 -48.80
CA PRO A 331 -20.33 -7.45 -48.80
C PRO A 331 -20.11 -6.34 -47.77
N LEU A 332 -19.52 -6.69 -46.62
CA LEU A 332 -18.91 -5.73 -45.72
C LEU A 332 -17.54 -5.31 -46.27
N SER A 333 -17.56 -4.53 -47.36
CA SER A 333 -16.40 -3.75 -47.76
C SER A 333 -16.16 -2.62 -46.75
N GLY A 334 -14.90 -2.30 -46.47
CA GLY A 334 -14.50 -1.47 -45.34
C GLY A 334 -13.04 -1.66 -44.95
N ASP A 335 -12.15 -1.34 -45.89
CA ASP A 335 -10.70 -1.46 -45.76
C ASP A 335 -10.12 -0.57 -44.63
N GLY A 336 -8.85 -0.82 -44.29
CA GLY A 336 -7.96 0.21 -43.74
C GLY A 336 -8.38 0.89 -42.43
N TRP A 337 -8.59 0.16 -41.33
CA TRP A 337 -8.74 0.79 -40.00
C TRP A 337 -7.39 1.18 -39.38
N ALA A 338 -6.73 2.17 -40.00
CA ALA A 338 -5.82 3.05 -39.29
C ALA A 338 -6.63 4.14 -38.54
N GLN A 339 -6.08 4.64 -37.44
CA GLN A 339 -6.53 5.91 -36.86
C GLN A 339 -5.53 6.97 -37.30
N GLU A 340 -5.82 7.58 -38.45
CA GLU A 340 -5.10 8.74 -38.99
C GLU A 340 -5.17 9.90 -37.98
N SER A 341 -4.08 10.67 -37.90
CA SER A 341 -3.95 11.87 -37.04
C SER A 341 -4.63 13.07 -37.72
N PHE A 342 -4.81 14.17 -36.97
CA PHE A 342 -5.61 15.33 -37.39
C PHE A 342 -4.88 16.32 -38.34
N ASP A 343 -3.64 16.03 -38.74
CA ASP A 343 -2.74 17.01 -39.38
C ASP A 343 -2.47 16.75 -40.88
N ASP A 344 -3.02 15.67 -41.45
CA ASP A 344 -3.09 15.52 -42.92
C ASP A 344 -4.25 16.37 -43.47
N ILE A 345 -3.91 17.36 -44.31
CA ILE A 345 -4.78 18.36 -44.97
C ILE A 345 -4.96 19.70 -44.19
N LEU A 346 -3.90 20.52 -44.12
CA LEU A 346 -3.81 21.79 -44.85
C LEU A 346 -2.52 22.59 -44.54
N SER A 347 -1.82 23.01 -45.59
CA SER A 347 -0.85 24.13 -45.53
C SER A 347 -1.52 25.43 -45.96
N GLU A 348 -0.87 26.57 -45.63
CA GLU A 348 -1.19 27.97 -45.99
C GLU A 348 -2.09 28.79 -45.03
N GLU A 349 -1.42 29.36 -44.02
CA GLU A 349 -1.52 30.77 -43.55
C GLU A 349 -2.85 31.33 -42.91
N PRO A 350 -2.77 32.42 -42.11
CA PRO A 350 -3.64 32.55 -40.92
C PRO A 350 -4.91 33.40 -41.07
N GLY A 351 -6.07 32.78 -40.82
CA GLY A 351 -7.35 33.45 -40.59
C GLY A 351 -7.59 33.85 -39.13
N SER A 352 -6.94 34.92 -38.64
CA SER A 352 -7.17 35.42 -37.27
C SER A 352 -8.55 36.08 -37.11
N ALA A 353 -9.34 35.61 -36.13
CA ALA A 353 -10.70 36.10 -35.88
C ALA A 353 -11.04 36.35 -34.39
N PHE A 354 -10.10 36.88 -33.59
CA PHE A 354 -10.46 37.66 -32.39
C PHE A 354 -9.49 38.84 -32.17
N ARG A 355 -10.05 40.05 -32.24
CA ARG A 355 -9.42 41.38 -32.13
C ARG A 355 -10.46 42.33 -31.53
N GLU A 356 -10.11 43.37 -30.77
CA GLU A 356 -8.81 43.80 -30.22
C GLU A 356 -8.78 43.50 -28.68
N GLN A 357 -8.05 44.12 -27.73
CA GLN A 357 -7.18 45.30 -27.64
C GLN A 357 -5.98 45.06 -26.72
N ILE A 358 -4.88 45.77 -26.99
CA ILE A 358 -3.67 45.87 -26.17
C ILE A 358 -3.26 47.36 -26.13
N PRO A 359 -3.13 48.00 -24.95
CA PRO A 359 -2.48 49.31 -24.83
C PRO A 359 -0.98 49.21 -25.16
N ALA A 360 -0.46 50.20 -25.90
CA ALA A 360 0.86 50.12 -26.52
C ALA A 360 2.06 50.20 -25.54
N ALA A 361 3.23 49.85 -26.06
CA ALA A 361 4.48 49.69 -25.32
C ALA A 361 5.02 50.97 -24.66
N ARG A 362 5.81 50.78 -23.59
CA ARG A 362 6.91 51.67 -23.22
C ARG A 362 8.18 50.87 -22.91
N GLU A 363 9.18 51.15 -23.75
CA GLU A 363 10.54 51.59 -23.40
C GLU A 363 11.29 50.92 -22.24
N SER A 364 12.53 50.58 -22.59
CA SER A 364 13.62 50.06 -21.75
C SER A 364 13.88 50.83 -20.44
N VAL A 365 14.14 50.08 -19.37
CA VAL A 365 14.96 50.53 -18.24
C VAL A 365 16.07 49.50 -17.99
N GLN A 366 17.32 49.95 -18.03
CA GLN A 366 18.46 49.16 -17.57
C GLN A 366 18.58 49.29 -16.04
N VAL A 367 18.82 48.18 -15.34
CA VAL A 367 19.35 48.22 -13.97
C VAL A 367 20.50 47.22 -13.85
N THR A 368 21.72 47.75 -13.72
CA THR A 368 22.88 47.00 -13.26
C THR A 368 22.76 46.74 -11.76
N GLY A 369 22.91 45.48 -11.34
CA GLY A 369 22.84 45.08 -9.93
C GLY A 369 23.85 43.99 -9.60
N SER A 370 25.12 44.37 -9.46
CA SER A 370 26.14 43.47 -8.93
C SER A 370 26.00 43.39 -7.40
N ALA A 371 26.04 42.18 -6.85
CA ALA A 371 26.19 41.92 -5.43
C ALA A 371 27.09 40.69 -5.26
N GLU A 372 28.18 40.85 -4.52
CA GLU A 372 29.28 39.89 -4.49
C GLU A 372 29.08 38.76 -3.47
N ALA A 373 30.01 37.80 -3.51
CA ALA A 373 29.96 36.58 -2.72
C ALA A 373 30.14 36.81 -1.20
N SER A 374 29.67 35.83 -0.43
CA SER A 374 30.28 35.47 0.85
C SER A 374 30.09 33.98 1.08
N THR A 375 31.17 33.20 0.93
CA THR A 375 31.28 31.84 1.47
C THR A 375 31.51 31.91 2.97
N PRO A 376 31.16 30.84 3.70
CA PRO A 376 32.20 30.23 4.51
C PRO A 376 32.27 28.70 4.40
N GLU A 377 33.52 28.24 4.34
CA GLU A 377 34.01 26.91 4.74
C GLU A 377 33.96 26.83 6.30
N VAL A 378 33.98 25.70 7.03
CA VAL A 378 34.45 24.33 6.78
C VAL A 378 33.61 23.31 7.62
N ASP A 379 33.65 22.04 7.22
CA ASP A 379 33.57 20.82 8.07
C ASP A 379 32.23 20.38 8.73
N GLY A 380 32.19 19.10 9.15
CA GLY A 380 31.17 18.55 10.07
C GLY A 380 30.24 17.44 9.52
N ALA A 381 30.76 16.36 8.94
CA ALA A 381 29.91 15.28 8.42
C ALA A 381 29.18 14.46 9.53
N ARG A 382 27.86 14.61 9.65
CA ARG A 382 26.97 13.66 10.35
C ARG A 382 25.63 13.45 9.63
N SER A 383 25.35 12.20 9.27
CA SER A 383 24.11 11.79 8.62
C SER A 383 22.98 11.62 9.65
N HIS A 384 21.95 12.45 9.58
CA HIS A 384 20.74 12.34 10.39
C HIS A 384 19.50 12.44 9.49
N THR A 385 18.60 11.46 9.55
CA THR A 385 17.31 11.54 8.86
C THR A 385 16.42 12.55 9.58
N VAL A 386 15.91 13.54 8.84
CA VAL A 386 14.99 14.53 9.41
C VAL A 386 13.65 13.88 9.72
N HIS A 387 13.31 13.79 11.01
CA HIS A 387 11.96 13.49 11.45
C HIS A 387 11.12 14.78 11.44
N PRO A 388 9.85 14.75 11.00
CA PRO A 388 8.97 15.92 11.09
C PRO A 388 8.68 16.26 12.55
N LEU A 389 8.61 17.55 12.88
CA LEU A 389 8.23 18.01 14.21
C LEU A 389 6.75 17.73 14.48
N GLU A 390 6.44 17.02 15.56
CA GLU A 390 5.07 17.02 16.11
C GLU A 390 4.82 18.35 16.83
N VAL A 391 3.89 19.15 16.29
CA VAL A 391 3.46 20.41 16.88
C VAL A 391 2.59 20.12 18.10
N ALA A 392 3.03 20.53 19.29
CA ALA A 392 2.26 20.38 20.52
C ALA A 392 1.02 21.31 20.53
N PRO A 393 -0.22 20.77 20.58
CA PRO A 393 -1.41 21.59 20.74
C PRO A 393 -1.55 21.99 22.22
N ARG A 394 -1.37 23.28 22.53
CA ARG A 394 -1.87 23.83 23.81
C ARG A 394 -3.39 23.66 23.85
N GLY A 395 -3.91 23.22 25.00
CA GLY A 395 -5.33 22.94 25.16
C GLY A 395 -6.22 24.18 25.09
N PHE A 396 -7.41 24.00 24.53
CA PHE A 396 -8.58 24.85 24.76
C PHE A 396 -9.73 23.98 25.26
N SER A 397 -10.42 24.45 26.29
CA SER A 397 -11.61 23.79 26.85
C SER A 397 -12.88 24.45 26.29
N PRO A 398 -13.86 23.66 25.83
CA PRO A 398 -15.25 24.09 25.78
C PRO A 398 -16.09 23.38 26.87
N VAL A 399 -16.87 24.17 27.60
CA VAL A 399 -17.81 23.69 28.63
C VAL A 399 -19.08 23.10 27.98
N GLY A 400 -19.59 22.02 28.57
CA GLY A 400 -21.04 21.90 28.78
C GLY A 400 -21.82 20.95 27.87
N ILE A 401 -21.98 19.70 28.32
CA ILE A 401 -23.22 18.95 28.15
C ILE A 401 -23.70 18.49 29.54
N ARG A 402 -24.85 19.03 29.98
CA ARG A 402 -25.64 18.44 31.08
C ARG A 402 -26.32 17.17 30.58
N GLY A 403 -26.45 16.14 31.41
CA GLY A 403 -27.39 15.05 31.11
C GLY A 403 -27.03 13.66 31.61
N PHE A 404 -26.76 13.49 32.90
CA PHE A 404 -26.90 12.18 33.53
C PHE A 404 -27.61 12.34 34.89
N SER A 405 -28.86 11.88 34.94
CA SER A 405 -29.66 11.85 36.17
C SER A 405 -29.36 10.55 36.93
N GLY A 406 -29.19 10.63 38.25
CA GLY A 406 -28.88 9.44 39.06
C GLY A 406 -28.17 9.69 40.39
N SER A 407 -28.25 10.89 40.95
CA SER A 407 -27.81 11.15 42.32
C SER A 407 -28.81 10.55 43.32
N ALA A 408 -28.40 9.52 44.04
CA ALA A 408 -29.04 9.11 45.29
C ALA A 408 -28.19 9.66 46.43
N ASP A 409 -28.74 10.59 47.21
CA ASP A 409 -28.06 11.16 48.37
C ASP A 409 -27.89 10.13 49.49
N SER A 410 -26.80 10.27 50.24
CA SER A 410 -26.51 9.44 51.41
C SER A 410 -27.33 9.89 52.63
N GLY A 411 -28.46 9.25 52.86
CA GLY A 411 -29.17 9.29 54.14
C GLY A 411 -28.67 8.19 55.09
N CYS A 412 -28.38 8.55 56.35
CA CYS A 412 -28.57 7.64 57.48
C CYS A 412 -30.09 7.62 57.79
N ASP A 413 -30.68 6.65 58.50
CA ASP A 413 -30.27 6.05 59.77
C ASP A 413 -30.78 4.59 59.95
N ASP A 414 -30.64 4.09 61.18
CA ASP A 414 -31.27 2.92 61.81
C ASP A 414 -30.84 1.49 61.40
N GLN A 415 -30.24 0.82 62.39
CA GLN A 415 -29.99 -0.62 62.43
C GLN A 415 -31.19 -1.37 63.03
N PRO A 416 -31.51 -2.58 62.54
CA PRO A 416 -32.18 -3.60 63.34
C PRO A 416 -31.18 -4.31 64.28
N GLU A 417 -31.65 -4.69 65.47
CA GLU A 417 -30.82 -5.27 66.53
C GLU A 417 -30.48 -6.77 66.32
N ARG A 418 -29.59 -7.31 67.17
CA ARG A 418 -29.14 -8.71 67.14
C ARG A 418 -30.17 -9.68 67.72
N THR A 419 -30.19 -10.90 67.19
CA THR A 419 -30.54 -12.10 67.95
C THR A 419 -29.31 -13.00 68.13
N ARG A 420 -29.30 -13.83 69.19
CA ARG A 420 -28.22 -14.76 69.55
C ARG A 420 -28.78 -16.18 69.74
N GLY A 421 -28.15 -17.16 69.09
CA GLY A 421 -27.89 -18.52 69.58
C GLY A 421 -26.39 -18.77 69.39
N SER A 422 -25.63 -19.44 70.27
CA SER A 422 -25.87 -20.77 70.86
C SER A 422 -25.99 -21.81 69.75
N GLU A 423 -25.17 -22.86 69.69
CA GLU A 423 -24.69 -23.68 70.82
C GLU A 423 -23.16 -23.72 71.03
N ASP A 424 -22.75 -24.41 72.09
CA ASP A 424 -21.35 -24.58 72.54
C ASP A 424 -20.75 -25.94 72.13
N GLN A 425 -19.41 -25.97 72.14
CA GLN A 425 -18.44 -27.07 72.30
C GLN A 425 -19.01 -28.52 72.54
N THR A 426 -18.39 -29.58 71.99
CA THR A 426 -17.11 -30.10 72.57
C THR A 426 -16.41 -31.21 71.75
N SER A 427 -15.11 -31.39 72.04
CA SER A 427 -14.32 -32.64 72.00
C SER A 427 -13.97 -33.34 70.68
N ALA A 428 -12.65 -33.44 70.45
CA ALA A 428 -12.02 -34.59 69.80
C ALA A 428 -11.70 -35.68 70.85
N PRO A 429 -11.22 -36.87 70.42
CA PRO A 429 -9.99 -37.37 71.03
C PRO A 429 -8.95 -37.89 70.03
N SER A 430 -7.69 -37.91 70.45
CA SER A 430 -6.54 -38.38 69.66
C SER A 430 -6.32 -39.89 69.77
N GLN A 431 -5.78 -40.51 68.71
CA GLN A 431 -4.89 -41.67 68.80
C GLN A 431 -3.73 -41.51 67.81
N ALA A 432 -2.62 -42.23 68.04
CA ALA A 432 -1.39 -42.11 67.27
C ALA A 432 -0.78 -43.49 66.95
N ALA A 433 -0.30 -43.62 65.72
CA ALA A 433 0.71 -44.54 65.22
C ALA A 433 1.27 -43.85 63.95
N GLU A 434 2.54 -43.45 63.90
CA GLU A 434 3.70 -44.31 63.66
C GLU A 434 3.64 -45.07 62.34
N HIS A 435 4.25 -44.49 61.30
CA HIS A 435 5.35 -45.16 60.63
C HIS A 435 6.34 -44.15 60.02
N ASP A 436 7.62 -44.50 60.05
CA ASP A 436 8.76 -43.73 59.54
C ASP A 436 9.11 -44.19 58.11
N GLU A 437 9.57 -43.26 57.27
CA GLU A 437 10.69 -43.45 56.32
C GLU A 437 11.32 -42.09 55.99
N THR A 438 12.65 -42.08 55.82
CA THR A 438 13.46 -40.91 56.14
C THR A 438 14.50 -40.56 55.05
N TRP A 439 14.31 -39.38 54.43
CA TRP A 439 15.38 -38.52 53.85
C TRP A 439 16.05 -39.05 52.54
N PRO A 440 16.90 -38.28 51.78
CA PRO A 440 17.71 -37.13 52.22
C PRO A 440 17.72 -35.84 51.36
N SER A 441 18.15 -34.76 52.04
CA SER A 441 18.65 -33.52 51.42
C SER A 441 20.18 -33.45 51.50
N PRO A 442 20.87 -33.01 50.43
CA PRO A 442 22.23 -32.44 50.46
C PRO A 442 22.13 -30.89 50.41
N LEU A 443 22.93 -30.06 51.10
CA LEU A 443 24.11 -30.24 51.96
C LEU A 443 24.00 -29.32 53.20
N ARG A 444 24.70 -29.65 54.29
CA ARG A 444 24.88 -28.78 55.46
C ARG A 444 26.33 -28.29 55.56
N GLY A 445 26.56 -26.98 55.42
CA GLY A 445 27.83 -26.33 55.78
C GLY A 445 27.83 -25.91 57.24
N GLU A 446 28.96 -26.06 57.94
CA GLU A 446 29.01 -25.97 59.40
C GLU A 446 29.41 -24.59 59.97
N LYS A 447 29.19 -24.42 61.28
CA LYS A 447 29.61 -23.24 62.06
C LYS A 447 31.09 -23.30 62.44
N PRO A 448 31.82 -22.19 62.30
CA PRO A 448 32.85 -21.80 63.26
C PRO A 448 32.23 -21.19 64.52
N LYS A 449 32.93 -21.33 65.66
CA LYS A 449 32.64 -20.67 66.93
C LYS A 449 33.98 -20.22 67.55
N HIS A 450 33.99 -19.07 68.23
CA HIS A 450 35.20 -18.41 68.79
C HIS A 450 36.19 -17.93 67.68
N LEU A 451 37.05 -16.93 67.89
CA LEU A 451 37.68 -16.42 69.12
C LEU A 451 37.05 -15.15 69.72
N SER A 452 37.59 -14.74 70.88
CA SER A 452 37.13 -13.67 71.76
C SER A 452 38.16 -12.53 71.87
N SER A 453 37.76 -11.37 72.40
CA SER A 453 38.59 -10.17 72.70
C SER A 453 39.11 -9.43 71.44
N THR A 454 39.32 -8.10 71.43
CA THR A 454 39.83 -7.21 72.49
C THR A 454 38.85 -6.10 72.92
N SER A 455 39.02 -5.57 74.13
CA SER A 455 38.11 -4.60 74.75
C SER A 455 38.29 -3.15 74.25
N ARG A 456 37.21 -2.37 74.39
CA ARG A 456 37.24 -1.16 75.22
C ARG A 456 35.85 -0.84 75.80
N GLN A 457 35.86 -0.23 76.98
CA GLN A 457 34.71 0.20 77.79
C GLN A 457 34.93 1.68 78.20
N PRO A 458 34.06 2.35 78.97
CA PRO A 458 32.59 2.43 78.82
C PRO A 458 32.05 3.88 78.95
N GLY A 459 30.77 4.06 78.65
CA GLY A 459 29.91 5.19 79.03
C GLY A 459 28.47 4.82 78.64
N GLY A 460 27.44 4.94 79.49
CA GLY A 460 27.15 6.07 80.37
C GLY A 460 26.45 7.13 79.52
N THR A 461 25.12 7.20 79.47
CA THR A 461 24.17 7.21 80.59
C THR A 461 22.94 6.28 80.42
N ALA A 462 21.96 6.42 81.31
CA ALA A 462 20.77 5.58 81.45
C ALA A 462 19.76 5.66 80.29
N ALA A 463 18.77 4.77 80.33
CA ALA A 463 17.75 4.62 79.29
C ALA A 463 16.91 5.90 79.07
N ALA A 464 17.02 6.46 77.87
CA ALA A 464 15.95 7.26 77.28
C ALA A 464 15.02 6.33 76.47
N PHE A 465 13.70 6.43 76.67
CA PHE A 465 12.71 5.83 75.76
C PHE A 465 12.75 6.60 74.43
N GLY A 466 13.71 6.25 73.57
CA GLY A 466 13.97 6.92 72.31
C GLY A 466 12.84 6.70 71.31
N MET A 467 11.84 7.58 71.31
CA MET A 467 10.76 7.58 70.32
C MET A 467 11.34 7.54 68.91
N THR A 468 11.01 6.49 68.15
CA THR A 468 11.53 6.30 66.79
C THR A 468 11.10 7.46 65.89
N THR A 469 12.04 8.32 65.52
CA THR A 469 11.77 9.43 64.59
C THR A 469 11.77 8.94 63.15
N VAL A 470 11.01 9.62 62.29
CA VAL A 470 10.97 9.34 60.84
C VAL A 470 12.26 9.89 60.20
N PRO A 471 13.06 9.06 59.49
CA PRO A 471 14.26 9.50 58.77
C PRO A 471 13.97 10.68 57.85
N SER A 472 14.83 11.70 57.85
CA SER A 472 14.60 12.96 57.13
C SER A 472 14.35 12.77 55.64
N ASP A 473 15.08 11.86 55.00
CA ASP A 473 14.96 11.48 53.59
C ASP A 473 13.64 10.77 53.24
N LEU A 474 12.90 10.27 54.23
CA LEU A 474 11.63 9.56 54.06
C LEU A 474 10.40 10.31 54.59
N ARG A 475 10.55 11.53 55.13
CA ARG A 475 9.45 12.26 55.80
C ARG A 475 8.24 12.50 54.89
N THR A 476 8.46 12.96 53.66
CA THR A 476 7.39 13.19 52.67
C THR A 476 6.66 11.89 52.29
N VAL A 477 7.39 10.78 52.24
CA VAL A 477 6.89 9.47 51.82
C VAL A 477 6.10 8.79 52.93
N LEU A 478 6.60 8.87 54.16
CA LEU A 478 6.02 8.22 55.33
C LEU A 478 5.04 9.12 56.11
N ALA A 479 4.76 10.34 55.65
CA ALA A 479 3.79 11.23 56.28
C ALA A 479 2.41 10.57 56.53
N PRO A 480 1.81 9.81 55.60
CA PRO A 480 0.54 9.10 55.83
C PRO A 480 0.55 8.11 57.00
N VAL A 481 1.73 7.56 57.34
CA VAL A 481 1.91 6.58 58.42
C VAL A 481 2.75 7.13 59.59
N GLY A 482 3.01 8.45 59.60
CA GLY A 482 4.02 9.08 60.45
C GLY A 482 3.70 9.08 61.95
N LEU A 483 2.42 8.87 62.32
CA LEU A 483 2.00 8.69 63.72
C LEU A 483 2.33 7.28 64.21
N TRP A 484 1.93 6.24 63.47
CA TRP A 484 2.26 4.83 63.77
C TRP A 484 3.78 4.56 63.71
N TRP A 485 4.54 5.29 62.89
CA TRP A 485 6.00 5.15 62.84
C TRP A 485 6.67 5.53 64.18
N ARG A 486 6.11 6.52 64.90
CA ARG A 486 6.59 6.93 66.23
C ARG A 486 6.27 5.91 67.32
N GLN A 487 5.34 4.99 67.07
CA GLN A 487 4.98 3.89 67.97
C GLN A 487 5.88 2.66 67.81
N LEU A 488 6.87 2.69 66.90
CA LEU A 488 7.85 1.60 66.74
C LEU A 488 8.85 1.60 67.91
N GLU A 489 8.70 0.64 68.81
CA GLU A 489 9.58 0.45 69.99
C GLU A 489 11.05 0.13 69.65
N ARG A 490 11.31 -0.44 68.47
CA ARG A 490 12.62 -1.01 68.11
C ARG A 490 13.26 -0.29 66.91
N VAL A 491 14.38 0.37 67.18
CA VAL A 491 15.22 1.06 66.17
C VAL A 491 15.67 0.11 65.05
N SER A 492 15.93 -1.16 65.36
CA SER A 492 16.26 -2.19 64.36
C SER A 492 15.13 -2.44 63.36
N THR A 493 13.88 -2.55 63.84
CA THR A 493 12.68 -2.68 62.98
C THR A 493 12.50 -1.43 62.12
N SER A 494 12.68 -0.24 62.70
CA SER A 494 12.63 1.04 61.96
C SER A 494 13.66 1.11 60.83
N ASN A 495 14.92 0.77 61.10
CA ASN A 495 16.00 0.78 60.11
C ASN A 495 15.73 -0.23 58.97
N TRP A 496 15.18 -1.41 59.29
CA TRP A 496 14.81 -2.42 58.29
C TRP A 496 13.61 -1.96 57.43
N LEU A 497 12.56 -1.40 58.03
CA LEU A 497 11.44 -0.80 57.29
C LEU A 497 11.91 0.36 56.40
N ALA A 498 12.77 1.24 56.91
CA ALA A 498 13.33 2.35 56.14
C ALA A 498 14.17 1.86 54.94
N LYS A 499 14.87 0.73 55.07
CA LYS A 499 15.53 0.06 53.93
C LYS A 499 14.52 -0.42 52.89
N ALA A 500 13.44 -1.08 53.30
CA ALA A 500 12.39 -1.56 52.39
C ALA A 500 11.69 -0.40 51.63
N VAL A 501 11.38 0.71 52.33
CA VAL A 501 10.82 1.93 51.73
C VAL A 501 11.79 2.51 50.69
N ARG A 502 13.09 2.60 50.99
CA ARG A 502 14.11 3.07 50.04
C ARG A 502 14.25 2.18 48.81
N THR A 503 14.13 0.86 48.96
CA THR A 503 14.13 -0.07 47.83
C THR A 503 12.95 0.16 46.89
N GLU A 504 11.72 0.27 47.40
CA GLU A 504 10.54 0.55 46.57
C GLU A 504 10.58 1.96 45.95
N LEU A 505 11.12 2.96 46.66
CA LEU A 505 11.37 4.30 46.09
C LEU A 505 12.30 4.24 44.88
N GLN A 506 13.45 3.57 44.98
CA GLN A 506 14.35 3.42 43.83
C GLN A 506 13.67 2.69 42.66
N ARG A 507 12.87 1.65 42.96
CA ARG A 507 12.07 0.91 41.97
C ARG A 507 11.04 1.79 41.27
N LEU A 508 10.49 2.79 41.96
CA LEU A 508 9.55 3.77 41.39
C LEU A 508 10.28 4.88 40.62
N LYS A 509 11.49 5.28 41.01
CA LYS A 509 12.30 6.25 40.25
C LYS A 509 12.62 5.75 38.83
N SER A 510 12.86 4.46 38.66
CA SER A 510 13.05 3.83 37.34
C SER A 510 11.76 3.64 36.51
N VAL A 511 10.59 4.01 37.06
CA VAL A 511 9.27 3.79 36.42
C VAL A 511 8.51 5.09 36.18
N VAL A 512 8.62 6.07 37.09
CA VAL A 512 7.90 7.36 37.06
C VAL A 512 8.86 8.57 37.17
N GLY A 513 10.18 8.34 37.13
CA GLY A 513 11.19 9.39 37.30
C GLY A 513 11.44 9.81 38.76
N PRO A 514 12.52 10.57 39.01
CA PRO A 514 13.00 10.86 40.36
C PRO A 514 12.07 11.77 41.18
N GLU A 515 11.36 12.69 40.52
CA GLU A 515 10.52 13.74 41.14
C GLU A 515 9.16 13.21 41.60
N MET A 516 8.54 12.33 40.80
CA MET A 516 7.21 11.79 41.07
C MET A 516 7.25 10.60 42.04
N ALA A 517 8.32 9.80 42.07
CA ALA A 517 8.38 8.56 42.85
C ALA A 517 8.04 8.72 44.35
N ALA A 518 8.46 9.84 44.98
CA ALA A 518 8.13 10.13 46.37
C ALA A 518 6.63 10.43 46.58
N HIS A 519 6.05 11.25 45.70
CA HIS A 519 4.63 11.61 45.71
C HIS A 519 3.73 10.41 45.40
N VAL A 520 4.14 9.56 44.45
CA VAL A 520 3.46 8.31 44.09
C VAL A 520 3.42 7.35 45.29
N LEU A 521 4.55 7.13 45.98
CA LEU A 521 4.58 6.22 47.12
C LEU A 521 3.84 6.80 48.35
N ALA A 522 3.93 8.12 48.59
CA ALA A 522 3.11 8.78 49.62
C ALA A 522 1.60 8.59 49.32
N GLY A 523 1.18 8.87 48.09
CA GLY A 523 -0.20 8.69 47.65
C GLY A 523 -0.69 7.23 47.72
N ARG A 524 0.18 6.24 47.44
CA ARG A 524 -0.11 4.81 47.64
C ARG A 524 -0.42 4.52 49.11
N LEU A 525 0.44 4.96 50.02
CA LEU A 525 0.26 4.73 51.45
C LEU A 525 -1.02 5.43 51.96
N GLN A 526 -1.23 6.70 51.59
CA GLN A 526 -2.43 7.48 51.95
C GLN A 526 -3.72 6.75 51.54
N ARG A 527 -3.89 6.42 50.25
CA ARG A 527 -5.09 5.71 49.76
C ARG A 527 -5.32 4.37 50.46
N ARG A 528 -4.24 3.66 50.81
CA ARG A 528 -4.34 2.34 51.48
C ARG A 528 -4.66 2.43 52.97
N VAL A 529 -4.36 3.55 53.63
CA VAL A 529 -4.86 3.86 54.99
C VAL A 529 -6.35 4.20 54.91
N GLU A 530 -6.74 5.09 53.98
CA GLU A 530 -8.14 5.51 53.78
C GLU A 530 -9.08 4.35 53.40
N GLN A 531 -8.55 3.34 52.68
CA GLN A 531 -9.27 2.11 52.31
C GLN A 531 -9.31 1.04 53.42
N ASP A 532 -8.74 1.27 54.61
CA ASP A 532 -8.75 0.30 55.71
C ASP A 532 -9.68 0.76 56.85
N SER A 533 -10.86 0.17 56.96
CA SER A 533 -11.83 0.45 58.03
C SER A 533 -11.44 -0.11 59.41
N ARG A 534 -10.20 -0.56 59.58
CA ARG A 534 -9.64 -1.12 60.82
C ARG A 534 -8.35 -0.39 61.18
N PRO A 535 -8.11 -0.04 62.45
CA PRO A 535 -6.88 0.64 62.86
C PRO A 535 -5.65 -0.26 62.61
N ILE A 536 -4.54 0.35 62.17
CA ILE A 536 -3.29 -0.36 61.88
C ILE A 536 -2.64 -0.82 63.19
N GLN A 537 -2.91 -2.07 63.59
CA GLN A 537 -2.37 -2.68 64.81
C GLN A 537 -0.86 -3.02 64.71
N ASN A 538 -0.36 -3.29 63.50
CA ASN A 538 1.05 -3.61 63.26
C ASN A 538 1.53 -2.96 61.96
N LEU A 539 2.20 -1.81 62.07
CA LEU A 539 2.72 -1.06 60.93
C LEU A 539 3.75 -1.85 60.11
N ALA A 540 4.57 -2.69 60.74
CA ALA A 540 5.60 -3.44 60.05
C ALA A 540 5.00 -4.49 59.09
N ALA A 541 4.05 -5.29 59.59
CA ALA A 541 3.31 -6.26 58.78
C ALA A 541 2.45 -5.56 57.71
N TRP A 542 1.80 -4.45 58.07
CA TRP A 542 0.99 -3.68 57.12
C TRP A 542 1.84 -3.11 55.97
N LEU A 543 2.99 -2.50 56.25
CA LEU A 543 3.91 -2.00 55.21
C LEU A 543 4.45 -3.11 54.32
N GLN A 544 4.85 -4.26 54.91
CA GLN A 544 5.39 -5.42 54.19
C GLN A 544 4.38 -6.00 53.19
N HIS A 545 3.14 -6.25 53.61
CA HIS A 545 2.17 -7.02 52.83
C HIS A 545 1.12 -6.18 52.09
N ARG A 546 0.87 -4.93 52.52
CA ARG A 546 -0.19 -4.07 51.97
C ARG A 546 0.30 -2.67 51.58
N GLY A 547 1.16 -2.03 52.37
CA GLY A 547 1.60 -0.66 52.13
C GLY A 547 2.53 -0.51 50.93
N LEU A 548 3.65 -1.25 50.90
CA LEU A 548 4.67 -1.09 49.86
C LEU A 548 4.38 -1.85 48.55
N PRO A 549 3.95 -3.12 48.53
CA PRO A 549 3.84 -3.88 47.27
C PRO A 549 2.80 -3.29 46.31
N GLN A 550 3.17 -3.05 45.05
CA GLN A 550 2.20 -2.80 43.98
C GLN A 550 1.39 -4.08 43.75
N ARG A 551 0.05 -4.02 43.81
CA ARG A 551 -0.77 -5.25 43.73
C ARG A 551 -0.71 -5.86 42.31
N PRO A 552 -0.36 -7.15 42.16
CA PRO A 552 -0.35 -7.79 40.84
C PRO A 552 -1.78 -7.96 40.32
N GLY A 553 -2.02 -7.57 39.07
CA GLY A 553 -3.33 -7.75 38.44
C GLY A 553 -3.67 -6.79 37.29
N CYS A 554 -2.99 -5.65 37.18
CA CYS A 554 -3.01 -4.85 35.95
C CYS A 554 -1.92 -5.36 34.99
N TRP A 555 -2.12 -5.18 33.68
CA TRP A 555 -1.11 -5.52 32.67
C TRP A 555 -0.16 -4.33 32.41
N SER A 556 -0.50 -3.14 32.89
CA SER A 556 0.37 -1.97 32.87
C SER A 556 1.24 -1.90 34.13
N SER A 557 2.56 -1.83 33.96
CA SER A 557 3.53 -1.57 35.03
C SER A 557 3.36 -0.21 35.70
N LEU A 558 2.69 0.73 35.01
CA LEU A 558 2.36 2.07 35.51
C LEU A 558 1.10 2.12 36.38
N CYS A 559 0.42 0.99 36.62
CA CYS A 559 -0.84 0.95 37.37
C CYS A 559 -0.66 0.53 38.83
N ASP A 560 -1.11 1.35 39.77
CA ASP A 560 -1.13 1.06 41.20
C ASP A 560 -2.58 1.14 41.73
N ASP A 561 -3.14 -0.01 42.08
CA ASP A 561 -4.54 -0.19 42.52
C ASP A 561 -5.60 0.46 41.60
N GLY A 562 -5.39 0.41 40.28
CA GLY A 562 -6.32 0.95 39.29
C GLY A 562 -6.05 2.41 38.89
N ILE A 563 -5.05 3.06 39.49
CA ILE A 563 -4.64 4.44 39.17
C ILE A 563 -3.32 4.42 38.40
N ARG A 564 -3.17 5.29 37.38
CA ARG A 564 -1.92 5.45 36.62
C ARG A 564 -0.94 6.34 37.41
N MET A 565 0.27 5.86 37.68
CA MET A 565 1.23 6.53 38.57
C MET A 565 1.81 7.84 37.99
N ASP A 566 1.73 8.03 36.67
CA ASP A 566 2.25 9.20 35.94
C ASP A 566 1.17 10.24 35.59
N THR A 567 -0.10 9.85 35.40
CA THR A 567 -1.20 10.79 35.14
C THR A 567 -2.24 10.90 36.25
N HIS A 568 -2.11 10.15 37.35
CA HIS A 568 -2.99 10.14 38.53
C HIS A 568 -4.49 9.84 38.29
N GLY A 569 -4.95 9.70 37.05
CA GLY A 569 -6.29 9.23 36.66
C GLY A 569 -6.42 7.69 36.65
N SER A 570 -7.58 7.18 36.20
CA SER A 570 -7.81 5.74 36.10
C SER A 570 -6.85 5.06 35.11
N CYS A 571 -6.55 3.79 35.35
CA CYS A 571 -5.78 2.99 34.44
C CYS A 571 -6.70 2.27 33.46
N SER A 572 -6.62 2.65 32.17
CA SER A 572 -7.34 2.03 31.07
C SER A 572 -7.23 0.50 31.02
N SER A 573 -6.09 -0.09 31.37
CA SER A 573 -5.92 -1.56 31.44
C SER A 573 -6.72 -2.20 32.58
N CYS A 574 -6.92 -1.50 33.71
CA CYS A 574 -7.85 -1.93 34.74
C CYS A 574 -9.30 -1.71 34.31
N ASP A 575 -9.61 -0.58 33.67
CA ASP A 575 -10.97 -0.27 33.18
C ASP A 575 -11.43 -1.30 32.13
N SER A 576 -10.55 -1.68 31.19
CA SER A 576 -10.78 -2.81 30.27
C SER A 576 -10.98 -4.13 31.01
N ARG A 577 -10.09 -4.51 31.94
CA ARG A 577 -10.24 -5.76 32.71
C ARG A 577 -11.54 -5.80 33.52
N ILE A 578 -12.00 -4.66 34.03
CA ILE A 578 -13.28 -4.51 34.73
C ILE A 578 -14.45 -4.62 33.74
N ALA A 579 -14.34 -4.05 32.54
CA ALA A 579 -15.33 -4.20 31.47
C ALA A 579 -15.44 -5.67 31.00
N ASP A 580 -14.32 -6.37 30.83
CA ASP A 580 -14.30 -7.81 30.47
C ASP A 580 -14.98 -8.66 31.54
N LEU A 581 -14.68 -8.44 32.82
CA LEU A 581 -15.29 -9.16 33.94
C LEU A 581 -16.78 -8.82 34.11
N ARG A 582 -17.21 -7.60 33.78
CA ARG A 582 -18.65 -7.25 33.70
C ARG A 582 -19.30 -7.96 32.51
N GLY A 583 -18.69 -7.93 31.33
CA GLY A 583 -19.16 -8.59 30.12
C GLY A 583 -19.35 -10.10 30.31
N LEU A 584 -18.37 -10.78 30.91
CA LEU A 584 -18.47 -12.20 31.28
C LEU A 584 -19.67 -12.46 32.20
N ARG A 585 -19.84 -11.66 33.26
CA ARG A 585 -20.99 -11.78 34.19
C ARG A 585 -22.32 -11.57 33.46
N HIS A 586 -22.45 -10.54 32.64
CA HIS A 586 -23.67 -10.30 31.87
C HIS A 586 -23.97 -11.44 30.88
N ALA A 587 -22.94 -11.99 30.22
CA ALA A 587 -23.10 -13.14 29.31
C ALA A 587 -23.54 -14.42 30.05
N VAL A 588 -22.99 -14.68 31.25
CA VAL A 588 -23.42 -15.81 32.08
C VAL A 588 -24.84 -15.60 32.62
N THR A 589 -25.18 -14.40 33.11
CA THR A 589 -26.55 -14.07 33.54
C THR A 589 -27.56 -14.27 32.41
N ALA A 590 -27.26 -13.79 31.19
CA ALA A 590 -28.11 -13.99 30.03
C ALA A 590 -28.24 -15.48 29.65
N THR A 591 -27.13 -16.23 29.65
CA THR A 591 -27.13 -17.68 29.38
C THR A 591 -28.00 -18.44 30.36
N VAL A 592 -27.84 -18.20 31.67
CA VAL A 592 -28.60 -18.87 32.74
C VAL A 592 -30.08 -18.46 32.69
N ALA A 593 -30.38 -17.19 32.41
CA ALA A 593 -31.76 -16.72 32.29
C ALA A 593 -32.48 -17.30 31.06
N ALA A 594 -31.77 -17.51 29.95
CA ALA A 594 -32.31 -18.14 28.75
C ALA A 594 -32.45 -19.67 28.89
N ARG A 595 -31.54 -20.32 29.62
CA ARG A 595 -31.56 -21.78 29.88
C ARG A 595 -32.61 -22.19 30.91
N TYR A 596 -32.91 -21.34 31.90
CA TYR A 596 -33.85 -21.60 32.99
C TYR A 596 -34.93 -20.51 33.13
N PRO A 597 -35.76 -20.27 32.08
CA PRO A 597 -36.67 -19.12 32.04
C PRO A 597 -37.81 -19.18 33.08
N HIS A 598 -38.09 -20.35 33.64
CA HIS A 598 -39.19 -20.60 34.60
C HIS A 598 -38.79 -20.48 36.08
N LEU A 599 -37.49 -20.49 36.41
CA LEU A 599 -37.01 -20.36 37.80
C LEU A 599 -37.05 -18.90 38.27
N THR A 600 -37.15 -18.62 39.58
CA THR A 600 -37.04 -17.22 40.06
C THR A 600 -35.60 -16.70 39.98
N ALA A 601 -35.40 -15.40 40.21
CA ALA A 601 -34.05 -14.82 40.26
C ALA A 601 -33.20 -15.40 41.41
N GLU A 602 -33.82 -15.83 42.50
CA GLU A 602 -33.12 -16.41 43.66
C GLU A 602 -32.74 -17.87 43.41
N ASP A 603 -33.63 -18.68 42.83
CA ASP A 603 -33.34 -20.06 42.42
C ASP A 603 -32.21 -20.14 41.37
N ARG A 604 -32.11 -19.12 40.50
CA ARG A 604 -31.05 -19.01 39.48
C ARG A 604 -29.67 -18.67 40.08
N ARG A 605 -29.58 -18.15 41.30
CA ARG A 605 -28.31 -17.71 41.93
C ARG A 605 -27.24 -18.81 42.00
N PRO A 606 -27.49 -20.02 42.55
CA PRO A 606 -26.50 -21.10 42.59
C PRO A 606 -26.08 -21.59 41.19
N LEU A 607 -27.00 -21.59 40.21
CA LEU A 607 -26.71 -21.96 38.83
C LEU A 607 -25.79 -20.93 38.15
N TYR A 608 -26.07 -19.64 38.33
CA TYR A 608 -25.22 -18.53 37.89
C TYR A 608 -23.82 -18.60 38.51
N GLU A 609 -23.71 -18.86 39.80
CA GLU A 609 -22.40 -18.98 40.45
C GLU A 609 -21.57 -20.16 39.92
N LYS A 610 -22.22 -21.29 39.61
CA LYS A 610 -21.55 -22.45 39.00
C LYS A 610 -21.06 -22.11 37.59
N GLU A 611 -21.95 -21.64 36.72
CA GLU A 611 -21.58 -21.35 35.32
C GLU A 611 -20.59 -20.20 35.20
N LEU A 612 -20.58 -19.23 36.13
CA LEU A 612 -19.56 -18.18 36.17
C LEU A 612 -18.18 -18.73 36.55
N LYS A 613 -18.10 -19.68 37.50
CA LYS A 613 -16.84 -20.35 37.88
C LYS A 613 -16.28 -21.16 36.70
N GLU A 614 -17.14 -21.92 36.01
CA GLU A 614 -16.78 -22.73 34.85
C GLU A 614 -16.35 -21.86 33.64
N ALA A 615 -17.11 -20.81 33.32
CA ALA A 615 -16.77 -19.89 32.23
C ALA A 615 -15.46 -19.11 32.49
N PHE A 616 -15.20 -18.71 33.73
CA PHE A 616 -13.94 -18.06 34.10
C PHE A 616 -12.74 -19.02 34.02
N ALA A 617 -12.88 -20.27 34.48
CA ALA A 617 -11.84 -21.28 34.36
C ALA A 617 -11.46 -21.54 32.89
N LEU A 618 -12.47 -21.69 32.01
CA LEU A 618 -12.27 -21.83 30.57
C LEU A 618 -11.60 -20.61 29.93
N GLN A 619 -11.86 -19.40 30.42
CA GLN A 619 -11.17 -18.19 29.93
C GLN A 619 -9.69 -18.18 30.33
N VAL A 620 -9.37 -18.52 31.58
CA VAL A 620 -7.98 -18.61 32.07
C VAL A 620 -7.19 -19.67 31.28
N GLU A 621 -7.77 -20.85 31.05
CA GLU A 621 -7.15 -21.93 30.27
C GLU A 621 -6.87 -21.52 28.81
N ARG A 622 -7.80 -20.80 28.17
CA ARG A 622 -7.61 -20.27 26.81
C ARG A 622 -6.48 -19.25 26.74
N THR A 623 -6.42 -18.31 27.69
CA THR A 623 -5.37 -17.28 27.72
C THR A 623 -4.00 -17.86 28.04
N ALA A 624 -3.90 -18.88 28.90
CA ALA A 624 -2.66 -19.63 29.11
C ALA A 624 -2.14 -20.26 27.80
N ARG A 625 -3.01 -21.00 27.09
CA ARG A 625 -2.69 -21.62 25.79
C ARG A 625 -2.34 -20.61 24.69
N GLN A 626 -2.83 -19.37 24.77
CA GLN A 626 -2.44 -18.29 23.85
C GLN A 626 -1.00 -17.85 24.12
N PHE A 627 -0.65 -17.54 25.37
CA PHE A 627 0.72 -17.15 25.73
C PHE A 627 1.76 -18.24 25.49
N GLU A 628 1.41 -19.52 25.69
CA GLU A 628 2.27 -20.66 25.33
C GLU A 628 2.61 -20.68 23.83
N ARG A 629 1.59 -20.53 22.97
CA ARG A 629 1.76 -20.48 21.50
C ARG A 629 2.58 -19.27 21.06
N GLU A 630 2.35 -18.10 21.66
CA GLU A 630 3.13 -16.89 21.38
C GLU A 630 4.58 -17.01 21.84
N ALA A 631 4.85 -17.71 22.94
CA ALA A 631 6.21 -17.99 23.40
C ALA A 631 6.91 -18.99 22.46
N GLU A 632 6.21 -20.03 22.01
CA GLU A 632 6.74 -20.98 21.03
C GLU A 632 7.03 -20.31 19.67
N GLN A 633 6.12 -19.48 19.16
CA GLN A 633 6.30 -18.73 17.92
C GLN A 633 7.49 -17.79 17.98
N ARG A 634 7.70 -17.09 19.11
CA ARG A 634 8.90 -16.25 19.33
C ARG A 634 10.18 -17.07 19.28
N ARG A 635 10.27 -18.19 20.01
CA ARG A 635 11.43 -19.09 19.98
C ARG A 635 11.73 -19.60 18.57
N ARG A 636 10.71 -20.01 17.80
CA ARG A 636 10.86 -20.46 16.40
C ARG A 636 11.32 -19.34 15.47
N LEU A 637 10.91 -18.08 15.71
CA LEU A 637 11.40 -16.92 14.95
C LEU A 637 12.85 -16.58 15.31
N GLU A 638 13.20 -16.59 16.59
CA GLU A 638 14.57 -16.37 17.09
C GLU A 638 15.54 -17.42 16.58
N GLN A 639 15.15 -18.70 16.53
CA GLN A 639 15.91 -19.79 15.92
C GLN A 639 16.18 -19.54 14.43
N ARG A 640 15.15 -19.26 13.64
CA ARG A 640 15.31 -18.93 12.20
C ARG A 640 16.18 -17.72 11.97
N LEU A 641 16.05 -16.66 12.78
CA LEU A 641 16.88 -15.46 12.69
C LEU A 641 18.33 -15.71 13.12
N LYS A 642 18.60 -16.76 13.90
CA LYS A 642 19.96 -17.24 14.21
C LYS A 642 20.52 -18.06 13.04
N GLU A 643 19.77 -19.04 12.56
CA GLU A 643 20.11 -19.88 11.39
C GLU A 643 20.45 -19.01 10.16
N ASP A 644 19.62 -18.01 9.87
CA ASP A 644 19.83 -17.02 8.80
C ASP A 644 21.14 -16.23 8.96
N ARG A 645 21.55 -15.92 10.19
CA ARG A 645 22.79 -15.18 10.47
C ARG A 645 24.01 -16.08 10.32
N GLU A 646 23.92 -17.31 10.81
CA GLU A 646 24.99 -18.32 10.72
C GLU A 646 25.23 -18.71 9.25
N HIS A 647 24.18 -19.00 8.49
CA HIS A 647 24.27 -19.27 7.05
C HIS A 647 24.83 -18.07 6.25
N ARG A 648 24.44 -16.82 6.56
CA ARG A 648 25.02 -15.63 5.92
C ARG A 648 26.48 -15.40 6.31
N ALA A 649 26.87 -15.74 7.55
CA ALA A 649 28.26 -15.67 7.99
C ALA A 649 29.12 -16.71 7.27
N GLU A 650 28.64 -17.95 7.13
CA GLU A 650 29.28 -18.98 6.30
C GLU A 650 29.43 -18.54 4.85
N GLN A 651 28.37 -18.01 4.22
CA GLN A 651 28.44 -17.52 2.84
C GLN A 651 29.45 -16.39 2.70
N LYS A 652 29.49 -15.43 3.64
CA LYS A 652 30.47 -14.35 3.64
C LYS A 652 31.90 -14.86 3.83
N ALA A 653 32.13 -15.86 4.68
CA ALA A 653 33.45 -16.47 4.87
C ALA A 653 33.91 -17.24 3.61
N LYS A 654 33.02 -18.04 3.02
CA LYS A 654 33.25 -18.76 1.75
C LYS A 654 33.53 -17.80 0.59
N GLN A 655 32.88 -16.64 0.55
CA GLN A 655 33.17 -15.57 -0.41
C GLN A 655 34.51 -14.91 -0.14
N ALA A 656 34.81 -14.52 1.11
CA ALA A 656 36.06 -13.84 1.47
C ALA A 656 37.29 -14.66 1.05
N ALA A 657 37.28 -15.97 1.25
CA ALA A 657 38.37 -16.87 0.87
C ALA A 657 38.62 -16.98 -0.66
N LEU A 658 37.76 -16.42 -1.53
CA LEU A 658 37.96 -16.47 -2.98
C LEU A 658 39.05 -15.49 -3.44
N PRO A 659 40.04 -15.94 -4.24
CA PRO A 659 41.06 -15.06 -4.79
C PRO A 659 40.49 -14.10 -5.85
N CYS A 660 41.22 -13.02 -6.13
CA CYS A 660 40.83 -12.03 -7.12
C CYS A 660 40.85 -12.62 -8.53
N THR A 661 39.68 -12.65 -9.17
CA THR A 661 39.47 -13.15 -10.55
C THR A 661 40.22 -12.37 -11.64
N ARG A 662 40.88 -11.26 -11.31
CA ARG A 662 41.72 -10.46 -12.22
C ARG A 662 43.22 -10.59 -11.99
N CYS A 663 43.69 -10.39 -10.75
CA CYS A 663 45.12 -10.33 -10.42
C CYS A 663 45.63 -11.50 -9.57
N GLY A 664 44.76 -12.44 -9.16
CA GLY A 664 45.15 -13.62 -8.36
C GLY A 664 45.29 -13.39 -6.85
N GLU A 665 45.16 -12.14 -6.37
CA GLU A 665 45.23 -11.76 -4.95
C GLU A 665 44.46 -12.74 -4.03
N PRO A 666 45.08 -13.37 -3.03
CA PRO A 666 44.39 -14.29 -2.12
C PRO A 666 43.39 -13.54 -1.21
N GLU A 667 42.39 -14.26 -0.69
CA GLU A 667 41.38 -13.77 0.29
C GLU A 667 40.66 -12.47 -0.12
N ALA A 668 40.57 -12.21 -1.43
CA ALA A 668 40.12 -10.95 -1.98
C ALA A 668 38.60 -10.86 -2.23
N GLY A 669 37.79 -11.79 -1.71
CA GLY A 669 36.33 -11.77 -1.93
C GLY A 669 35.90 -12.01 -3.38
N GLY A 670 36.80 -12.49 -4.26
CA GLY A 670 36.60 -12.62 -5.71
C GLY A 670 37.09 -11.43 -6.55
N LEU A 671 37.25 -10.23 -5.96
CA LEU A 671 37.86 -9.04 -6.61
C LEU A 671 38.53 -8.15 -5.55
N CYS A 672 39.84 -7.95 -5.65
CA CYS A 672 40.58 -7.07 -4.73
C CYS A 672 40.12 -5.60 -4.83
N PRO A 673 40.45 -4.74 -3.84
CA PRO A 673 40.03 -3.33 -3.84
C PRO A 673 40.41 -2.58 -5.12
N SER A 674 41.64 -2.76 -5.63
CA SER A 674 42.13 -2.10 -6.86
C SER A 674 41.30 -2.51 -8.08
N CYS A 675 41.15 -3.81 -8.34
CA CYS A 675 40.37 -4.31 -9.47
C CYS A 675 38.87 -3.98 -9.35
N THR A 676 38.35 -3.85 -8.12
CA THR A 676 37.00 -3.35 -7.85
C THR A 676 36.87 -1.87 -8.20
N LEU A 677 37.84 -1.03 -7.82
CA LEU A 677 37.90 0.39 -8.19
C LEU A 677 38.05 0.58 -9.70
N GLU A 678 38.89 -0.20 -10.39
CA GLU A 678 39.01 -0.21 -11.86
C GLU A 678 37.67 -0.55 -12.54
N ALA A 679 37.01 -1.61 -12.10
CA ALA A 679 35.74 -2.06 -12.67
C ALA A 679 34.64 -1.00 -12.47
N ASN A 680 34.57 -0.41 -11.28
CA ASN A 680 33.67 0.70 -10.98
C ASN A 680 34.01 1.96 -11.80
N THR A 681 35.29 2.29 -11.97
CA THR A 681 35.76 3.41 -12.83
C THR A 681 35.29 3.20 -14.26
N ARG A 682 35.46 1.99 -14.82
CA ARG A 682 34.97 1.65 -16.16
C ARG A 682 33.45 1.78 -16.28
N ALA A 683 32.69 1.23 -15.33
CA ALA A 683 31.24 1.35 -15.32
C ALA A 683 30.75 2.81 -15.17
N LEU A 684 31.51 3.67 -14.47
CA LEU A 684 31.25 5.11 -14.38
C LEU A 684 31.59 5.84 -15.69
N VAL A 685 32.67 5.46 -16.38
CA VAL A 685 33.02 5.97 -17.72
C VAL A 685 31.96 5.59 -18.74
N GLU A 686 31.53 4.32 -18.80
CA GLU A 686 30.45 3.85 -19.67
C GLU A 686 29.16 4.67 -19.45
N GLN A 687 28.73 4.85 -18.20
CA GLN A 687 27.58 5.72 -17.88
C GLN A 687 27.80 7.18 -18.26
N ALA A 688 29.03 7.69 -18.13
CA ALA A 688 29.37 9.07 -18.49
C ALA A 688 29.42 9.27 -20.01
N VAL A 689 29.75 8.24 -20.79
CA VAL A 689 29.66 8.22 -22.26
C VAL A 689 28.20 8.18 -22.69
N ASP A 690 27.40 7.26 -22.13
CA ASP A 690 25.99 7.09 -22.45
C ASP A 690 25.15 8.36 -22.24
N ILE A 691 25.43 9.15 -21.19
CA ILE A 691 24.77 10.45 -20.96
C ILE A 691 25.09 11.50 -22.04
N VAL A 692 26.25 11.42 -22.70
CA VAL A 692 26.55 12.30 -23.84
C VAL A 692 25.79 11.83 -25.06
N LEU A 693 25.95 10.55 -25.43
CA LEU A 693 25.37 9.97 -26.64
C LEU A 693 23.84 10.14 -26.66
N ALA A 694 23.17 9.84 -25.54
CA ALA A 694 21.73 9.97 -25.39
C ALA A 694 21.19 11.41 -25.55
N VAL A 695 22.04 12.44 -25.54
CA VAL A 695 21.63 13.86 -25.70
C VAL A 695 22.22 14.48 -26.98
N THR A 696 23.09 13.78 -27.70
CA THR A 696 23.84 14.34 -28.86
C THR A 696 23.62 13.62 -30.18
N VAL A 697 23.13 12.37 -30.19
CA VAL A 697 22.95 11.56 -31.40
C VAL A 697 21.57 10.92 -31.41
N ASP A 698 20.93 10.93 -32.58
CA ASP A 698 19.74 10.10 -32.83
C ASP A 698 20.15 8.62 -32.79
N PRO A 699 19.60 7.80 -31.87
CA PRO A 699 19.98 6.40 -31.75
C PRO A 699 19.53 5.53 -32.93
N ALA A 700 18.83 6.07 -33.93
CA ALA A 700 18.59 5.42 -35.22
C ALA A 700 19.83 5.42 -36.15
N ASP A 701 20.72 6.41 -36.06
CA ASP A 701 21.96 6.42 -36.84
C ASP A 701 23.04 5.55 -36.17
N ALA A 702 23.10 4.29 -36.59
CA ALA A 702 24.05 3.32 -36.06
C ALA A 702 25.52 3.68 -36.35
N GLN A 703 25.83 4.43 -37.42
CA GLN A 703 27.21 4.80 -37.75
C GLN A 703 27.66 6.01 -36.92
N ALA A 704 26.89 7.09 -36.90
CA ALA A 704 27.20 8.26 -36.07
C ALA A 704 27.26 7.89 -34.58
N LEU A 705 26.39 6.98 -34.11
CA LEU A 705 26.43 6.45 -32.76
C LEU A 705 27.72 5.67 -32.47
N ALA A 706 28.21 4.84 -33.39
CA ALA A 706 29.44 4.07 -33.22
C ALA A 706 30.71 4.96 -33.23
N GLU A 707 30.79 5.89 -34.18
CA GLU A 707 31.90 6.84 -34.28
C GLU A 707 31.96 7.76 -33.05
N LEU A 708 30.81 8.31 -32.61
CA LEU A 708 30.78 9.18 -31.44
C LEU A 708 30.98 8.40 -30.13
N THR A 709 30.51 7.15 -30.02
CA THR A 709 30.81 6.29 -28.85
C THR A 709 32.33 6.16 -28.69
N THR A 710 33.02 5.81 -29.76
CA THR A 710 34.48 5.60 -29.74
C THR A 710 35.23 6.88 -29.36
N ARG A 711 34.84 8.02 -29.95
CA ARG A 711 35.47 9.33 -29.68
C ARG A 711 35.22 9.80 -28.24
N VAL A 712 33.97 9.77 -27.79
CA VAL A 712 33.60 10.21 -26.44
C VAL A 712 34.18 9.28 -25.38
N GLU A 713 34.26 7.97 -25.61
CA GLU A 713 34.97 7.06 -24.69
C GLU A 713 36.45 7.41 -24.58
N HIS A 714 37.16 7.61 -25.70
CA HIS A 714 38.56 8.00 -25.71
C HIS A 714 38.80 9.29 -24.90
N ASP A 715 38.03 10.34 -25.19
CA ASP A 715 38.10 11.63 -24.49
C ASP A 715 37.78 11.50 -22.99
N THR A 716 36.85 10.61 -22.63
CA THR A 716 36.52 10.36 -21.22
C THR A 716 37.67 9.67 -20.50
N TRP A 717 38.29 8.66 -21.09
CA TRP A 717 39.47 8.00 -20.52
C TRP A 717 40.70 8.90 -20.48
N ALA A 718 40.84 9.87 -21.39
CA ALA A 718 41.86 10.91 -21.30
C ALA A 718 41.61 11.85 -20.10
N LEU A 719 40.36 12.25 -19.86
CA LEU A 719 39.98 13.11 -18.73
C LEU A 719 40.01 12.40 -17.36
N VAL A 720 39.85 11.08 -17.32
CA VAL A 720 39.96 10.24 -16.11
C VAL A 720 41.43 9.96 -15.76
N ARG A 721 42.27 9.63 -16.75
CA ARG A 721 43.69 9.30 -16.53
C ARG A 721 44.62 10.51 -16.44
N LYS A 722 44.11 11.73 -16.58
CA LYS A 722 44.88 12.97 -16.39
C LYS A 722 45.08 13.25 -14.89
N THR A 723 46.04 12.55 -14.30
CA THR A 723 46.53 12.79 -12.94
C THR A 723 47.21 14.16 -12.83
N THR A 724 47.07 14.79 -11.67
CA THR A 724 47.93 15.92 -11.25
C THR A 724 49.17 15.33 -10.58
N ALA A 725 50.32 15.39 -11.26
CA ALA A 725 51.57 14.83 -10.76
C ALA A 725 52.06 15.57 -9.49
N SER A 726 51.72 15.04 -8.33
CA SER A 726 52.05 15.58 -7.00
C SER A 726 52.35 14.45 -6.03
N SER A 727 53.55 14.47 -5.43
CA SER A 727 54.12 13.44 -4.52
C SER A 727 54.42 12.07 -5.17
N SER A 728 55.44 11.40 -4.66
CA SER A 728 56.01 10.18 -5.25
C SER A 728 56.31 9.14 -4.16
N GLU A 729 55.62 8.00 -4.17
CA GLU A 729 56.04 6.81 -3.42
C GLU A 729 55.45 5.53 -4.07
N GLN A 730 56.32 4.72 -4.68
CA GLN A 730 55.97 3.80 -5.78
C GLN A 730 55.34 2.46 -5.39
N ALA A 731 54.85 2.29 -4.16
CA ALA A 731 54.16 1.08 -3.70
C ALA A 731 52.70 1.33 -3.27
N VAL A 732 52.42 2.48 -2.64
CA VAL A 732 51.04 2.86 -2.25
C VAL A 732 50.25 3.39 -3.45
N ALA A 733 50.96 3.92 -4.46
CA ALA A 733 50.41 4.53 -5.66
C ALA A 733 49.26 3.73 -6.32
N GLY A 734 49.41 2.42 -6.54
CA GLY A 734 48.45 1.64 -7.33
C GLY A 734 47.00 1.63 -6.80
N VAL A 735 46.79 1.69 -5.48
CA VAL A 735 45.45 1.79 -4.87
C VAL A 735 44.95 3.23 -4.91
N CYS A 736 45.84 4.20 -4.65
CA CYS A 736 45.54 5.62 -4.70
C CYS A 736 45.15 6.07 -6.12
N ASP A 737 45.92 5.71 -7.14
CA ASP A 737 45.65 5.99 -8.56
C ASP A 737 44.30 5.43 -9.01
N ALA A 738 43.98 4.19 -8.61
CA ALA A 738 42.69 3.57 -8.91
C ALA A 738 41.52 4.28 -8.21
N TYR A 739 41.74 4.78 -6.99
CA TYR A 739 40.76 5.57 -6.24
C TYR A 739 40.59 7.00 -6.81
N GLU A 740 41.68 7.66 -7.21
CA GLU A 740 41.63 8.97 -7.87
C GLU A 740 40.92 8.89 -9.22
N GLN A 741 41.23 7.89 -10.05
CA GLN A 741 40.53 7.63 -11.30
C GLN A 741 39.03 7.35 -11.06
N TYR A 742 38.68 6.58 -10.03
CA TYR A 742 37.29 6.35 -9.62
C TYR A 742 36.58 7.66 -9.23
N GLN A 743 37.19 8.47 -8.37
CA GLN A 743 36.63 9.77 -7.97
C GLN A 743 36.54 10.72 -9.16
N ARG A 744 37.50 10.70 -10.09
CA ARG A 744 37.48 11.53 -11.29
C ARG A 744 36.39 11.11 -12.27
N ALA A 745 36.22 9.81 -12.51
CA ALA A 745 35.11 9.28 -13.31
C ALA A 745 33.75 9.63 -12.69
N ARG A 746 33.62 9.55 -11.36
CA ARG A 746 32.41 9.97 -10.62
C ARG A 746 32.13 11.46 -10.78
N GLN A 747 33.13 12.32 -10.60
CA GLN A 747 33.01 13.77 -10.84
C GLN A 747 32.58 14.08 -12.27
N LEU A 748 33.15 13.40 -13.27
CA LEU A 748 32.83 13.59 -14.69
C LEU A 748 31.40 13.13 -15.03
N LEU A 749 30.96 11.99 -14.48
CA LEU A 749 29.59 11.51 -14.60
C LEU A 749 28.59 12.54 -14.03
N ASP A 750 28.83 13.02 -12.80
CA ASP A 750 28.00 14.03 -12.15
C ASP A 750 27.99 15.37 -12.90
N GLN A 751 29.13 15.80 -13.45
CA GLN A 751 29.22 16.99 -14.29
C GLN A 751 28.45 16.85 -15.61
N ARG A 752 28.58 15.72 -16.31
CA ARG A 752 27.85 15.44 -17.55
C ARG A 752 26.35 15.34 -17.29
N ARG A 753 25.93 14.64 -16.24
CA ARG A 753 24.52 14.57 -15.80
C ARG A 753 23.95 15.97 -15.51
N ARG A 754 24.69 16.84 -14.79
CA ARG A 754 24.31 18.25 -14.55
C ARG A 754 24.35 19.14 -15.80
N ARG A 755 25.01 18.74 -16.89
CA ARG A 755 24.94 19.45 -18.19
C ARG A 755 23.72 18.97 -18.99
N ALA A 756 23.56 17.66 -19.15
CA ALA A 756 22.41 17.03 -19.79
C ALA A 756 21.08 17.50 -19.20
N LEU A 757 20.91 17.43 -17.87
CA LEU A 757 19.68 17.86 -17.20
C LEU A 757 19.37 19.35 -17.39
N ARG A 758 20.38 20.22 -17.56
CA ARG A 758 20.15 21.66 -17.83
C ARG A 758 19.71 21.90 -19.27
N ALA A 759 20.32 21.21 -20.24
CA ALA A 759 19.87 21.28 -21.64
C ALA A 759 18.44 20.73 -21.79
N LEU A 760 18.12 19.61 -21.14
CA LEU A 760 16.79 19.01 -21.18
C LEU A 760 15.73 19.83 -20.41
N ALA A 761 16.12 20.58 -19.37
CA ALA A 761 15.23 21.54 -18.69
C ALA A 761 14.94 22.80 -19.53
N GLN A 762 15.72 23.05 -20.59
CA GLN A 762 15.51 24.07 -21.62
C GLN A 762 14.86 23.49 -22.89
N SER A 763 14.34 22.26 -22.83
CA SER A 763 13.58 21.68 -23.94
C SER A 763 12.15 22.23 -23.98
N PRO A 764 11.53 22.37 -25.17
CA PRO A 764 10.13 22.79 -25.29
C PRO A 764 9.16 21.89 -24.52
N THR A 765 9.46 20.59 -24.39
CA THR A 765 8.68 19.64 -23.58
C THR A 765 8.73 19.95 -22.08
N ALA A 766 9.87 20.43 -21.56
CA ALA A 766 9.99 20.88 -20.19
C ALA A 766 9.25 22.22 -19.96
N ASP A 767 9.36 23.16 -20.92
CA ASP A 767 8.69 24.47 -20.83
C ASP A 767 7.16 24.38 -20.95
N THR A 768 6.63 23.52 -21.82
CA THR A 768 5.19 23.35 -22.00
C THR A 768 4.50 22.77 -20.76
N GLU A 769 5.08 21.75 -20.11
CA GLU A 769 4.56 21.22 -18.84
C GLU A 769 4.77 22.21 -17.69
N ALA A 770 5.88 22.96 -17.66
CA ALA A 770 6.08 24.02 -16.66
C ALA A 770 5.02 25.11 -16.76
N ALA A 771 4.75 25.62 -17.98
CA ALA A 771 3.70 26.60 -18.22
C ALA A 771 2.28 26.03 -17.96
N HIS A 772 2.08 24.71 -18.08
CA HIS A 772 0.84 24.05 -17.67
C HIS A 772 0.71 23.99 -16.13
N VAL A 773 1.76 23.59 -15.42
CA VAL A 773 1.80 23.52 -13.95
C VAL A 773 1.65 24.91 -13.31
N GLU A 774 2.30 25.95 -13.86
CA GLU A 774 2.16 27.32 -13.36
C GLU A 774 0.71 27.82 -13.46
N ARG A 775 0.08 27.66 -14.63
CA ARG A 775 -1.35 28.00 -14.86
C ARG A 775 -2.30 27.16 -13.99
N ALA A 776 -1.93 25.93 -13.63
CA ALA A 776 -2.70 25.10 -12.72
C ALA A 776 -2.61 25.61 -11.27
N ALA A 777 -1.41 25.92 -10.77
CA ALA A 777 -1.20 26.45 -9.42
C ALA A 777 -1.86 27.84 -9.21
N GLN A 778 -1.89 28.67 -10.25
CA GLN A 778 -2.55 29.98 -10.22
C GLN A 778 -4.08 29.91 -10.20
N ARG A 779 -4.70 28.80 -10.66
CA ARG A 779 -6.17 28.71 -10.82
C ARG A 779 -6.96 28.63 -9.51
N ASP A 780 -6.39 28.01 -8.47
CA ASP A 780 -7.07 27.83 -7.18
C ASP A 780 -6.76 28.96 -6.17
N THR A 781 -5.90 29.92 -6.54
CA THR A 781 -5.31 30.88 -5.59
C THR A 781 -5.69 32.33 -5.89
N TRP A 782 -6.94 32.70 -5.59
CA TRP A 782 -7.41 34.10 -5.71
C TRP A 782 -7.74 34.73 -4.34
N PRO A 783 -7.30 35.99 -4.06
CA PRO A 783 -6.39 36.81 -4.86
C PRO A 783 -4.95 36.27 -4.84
N LEU A 784 -4.24 36.36 -5.97
CA LEU A 784 -2.84 35.94 -6.03
C LEU A 784 -1.98 36.87 -5.15
N LYS A 785 -1.45 36.34 -4.05
CA LYS A 785 -0.34 36.96 -3.32
C LYS A 785 0.96 36.74 -4.08
N GLU A 786 1.95 37.60 -3.83
CA GLU A 786 3.31 37.45 -4.37
C GLU A 786 3.95 36.11 -3.95
N GLU A 787 3.75 35.71 -2.69
CA GLU A 787 4.09 34.39 -2.14
C GLU A 787 3.50 33.24 -2.98
N SER A 788 2.24 33.35 -3.38
CA SER A 788 1.56 32.35 -4.22
C SER A 788 2.08 32.34 -5.66
N GLN A 789 2.56 33.47 -6.18
CA GLN A 789 3.24 33.52 -7.49
C GLN A 789 4.63 32.88 -7.42
N ALA A 790 5.36 33.10 -6.33
CA ALA A 790 6.65 32.45 -6.08
C ALA A 790 6.51 30.92 -5.97
N ASP A 791 5.50 30.44 -5.23
CA ASP A 791 5.18 29.00 -5.14
C ASP A 791 4.74 28.40 -6.49
N ALA A 792 3.94 29.12 -7.30
CA ALA A 792 3.57 28.67 -8.64
C ALA A 792 4.78 28.53 -9.58
N ARG A 793 5.70 29.50 -9.57
CA ARG A 793 6.97 29.44 -10.34
C ARG A 793 7.87 28.32 -9.86
N LYS A 794 8.00 28.15 -8.54
CA LYS A 794 8.77 27.07 -7.91
C LYS A 794 8.18 25.69 -8.24
N ALA A 795 6.86 25.55 -8.29
CA ALA A 795 6.19 24.33 -8.74
C ALA A 795 6.48 24.03 -10.22
N ALA A 796 6.44 25.05 -11.09
CA ALA A 796 6.75 24.95 -12.51
C ALA A 796 8.23 24.60 -12.78
N GLU A 797 9.18 25.19 -12.04
CA GLU A 797 10.60 24.85 -12.15
C GLU A 797 10.91 23.44 -11.58
N THR A 798 10.18 23.03 -10.53
CA THR A 798 10.19 21.63 -10.07
C THR A 798 9.53 20.68 -11.09
N ALA A 799 8.67 21.19 -12.00
CA ALA A 799 8.13 20.42 -13.12
C ALA A 799 9.15 20.32 -14.28
N ARG A 800 9.78 21.43 -14.71
CA ARG A 800 10.93 21.40 -15.65
C ARG A 800 11.98 20.40 -15.21
N SER A 801 12.35 20.46 -13.93
CA SER A 801 13.36 19.58 -13.32
C SER A 801 12.96 18.11 -13.37
N ARG A 802 11.68 17.78 -13.22
CA ARG A 802 11.17 16.41 -13.37
C ARG A 802 11.22 15.95 -14.82
N VAL A 803 10.60 16.70 -15.74
CA VAL A 803 10.59 16.39 -17.17
C VAL A 803 12.02 16.20 -17.72
N ALA A 804 12.98 17.01 -17.30
CA ALA A 804 14.39 16.84 -17.69
C ALA A 804 15.01 15.52 -17.21
N HIS A 805 14.62 15.00 -16.04
CA HIS A 805 15.04 13.68 -15.55
C HIS A 805 14.33 12.55 -16.28
N ASP A 806 13.04 12.69 -16.55
CA ASP A 806 12.25 11.70 -17.30
C ASP A 806 12.75 11.57 -18.76
N LEU A 807 13.00 12.69 -19.45
CA LEU A 807 13.60 12.71 -20.79
C LEU A 807 15.00 12.06 -20.82
N LEU A 808 15.86 12.35 -19.83
CA LEU A 808 17.17 11.70 -19.73
C LEU A 808 17.04 10.18 -19.51
N ALA A 809 16.03 9.74 -18.76
CA ALA A 809 15.76 8.32 -18.55
C ALA A 809 15.16 7.64 -19.81
N GLU A 810 14.34 8.36 -20.59
CA GLU A 810 13.82 7.91 -21.88
C GLU A 810 14.95 7.74 -22.89
N PHE A 811 15.79 8.75 -23.11
CA PHE A 811 16.88 8.69 -24.08
C PHE A 811 17.95 7.63 -23.71
N LEU A 812 18.24 7.45 -22.41
CA LEU A 812 19.09 6.34 -21.94
C LEU A 812 18.42 4.96 -22.08
N SER A 813 17.10 4.88 -22.21
CA SER A 813 16.38 3.64 -22.55
C SER A 813 16.44 3.38 -24.05
N ASP A 814 16.18 4.40 -24.88
CA ASP A 814 16.20 4.34 -26.33
C ASP A 814 17.57 3.85 -26.84
N LEU A 815 18.66 4.48 -26.36
CA LEU A 815 20.06 4.11 -26.67
C LEU A 815 20.39 2.65 -26.27
N ARG A 816 19.83 2.15 -25.16
CA ARG A 816 20.00 0.74 -24.74
C ARG A 816 19.20 -0.21 -25.64
N GLN A 817 18.01 0.18 -26.09
CA GLN A 817 17.21 -0.62 -27.02
C GLN A 817 17.90 -0.73 -28.38
N CYS A 818 18.44 0.37 -28.93
CA CYS A 818 19.17 0.32 -30.21
C CYS A 818 20.42 -0.56 -30.11
N ARG A 819 21.27 -0.38 -29.09
CA ARG A 819 22.44 -1.27 -28.88
C ARG A 819 22.06 -2.75 -28.74
N ALA A 820 20.91 -3.06 -28.12
CA ALA A 820 20.41 -4.44 -28.02
C ALA A 820 19.94 -4.97 -29.39
N GLN A 821 19.25 -4.14 -30.19
CA GLN A 821 18.82 -4.50 -31.55
C GLN A 821 20.01 -4.74 -32.48
N THR A 822 21.02 -3.87 -32.50
CA THR A 822 22.24 -4.07 -33.29
C THR A 822 22.95 -5.37 -32.91
N LYS A 823 23.04 -5.67 -31.61
CA LYS A 823 23.65 -6.91 -31.11
C LYS A 823 22.89 -8.16 -31.56
N GLU A 824 21.56 -8.10 -31.64
CA GLU A 824 20.75 -9.23 -32.09
C GLU A 824 20.73 -9.36 -33.63
N GLN A 825 20.77 -8.25 -34.38
CA GLN A 825 20.98 -8.28 -35.84
C GLN A 825 22.31 -8.93 -36.22
N VAL A 826 23.40 -8.61 -35.51
CA VAL A 826 24.71 -9.27 -35.71
C VAL A 826 24.62 -10.77 -35.41
N ARG A 827 23.81 -11.18 -34.42
CA ARG A 827 23.56 -12.60 -34.09
C ARG A 827 22.66 -13.33 -35.09
N SER A 828 21.74 -12.64 -35.76
CA SER A 828 20.85 -13.25 -36.77
C SER A 828 21.48 -13.37 -38.16
N ARG A 829 22.52 -12.57 -38.48
CA ARG A 829 23.34 -12.78 -39.69
C ARG A 829 23.90 -14.21 -39.71
N SER A 830 23.85 -14.87 -40.86
CA SER A 830 24.39 -16.21 -41.08
C SER A 830 25.92 -16.25 -40.94
N TRP A 831 26.47 -17.44 -40.78
CA TRP A 831 27.92 -17.60 -40.65
C TRP A 831 28.68 -17.27 -41.95
N ALA A 832 28.05 -17.46 -43.11
CA ALA A 832 28.63 -17.11 -44.40
C ALA A 832 28.75 -15.58 -44.58
N GLU A 833 27.71 -14.82 -44.23
CA GLU A 833 27.72 -13.35 -44.31
C GLU A 833 28.80 -12.74 -43.40
N ARG A 834 28.99 -13.29 -42.19
CA ARG A 834 30.06 -12.84 -41.27
C ARG A 834 31.47 -13.20 -41.73
N LEU A 835 31.64 -14.25 -42.54
CA LEU A 835 32.94 -14.62 -43.11
C LEU A 835 33.31 -13.68 -44.26
N ALA A 836 32.39 -13.39 -45.17
CA ALA A 836 32.61 -12.42 -46.24
C ALA A 836 32.98 -11.02 -45.69
N GLU A 837 32.30 -10.57 -44.62
CA GLU A 837 32.57 -9.30 -43.93
C GLU A 837 33.90 -9.28 -43.15
N LEU A 838 34.59 -10.42 -43.03
CA LEU A 838 35.95 -10.54 -42.50
C LEU A 838 37.01 -10.61 -43.62
N ASP A 839 36.70 -11.24 -44.76
CA ASP A 839 37.57 -11.25 -45.94
C ASP A 839 37.66 -9.87 -46.61
N ASP A 840 36.57 -9.08 -46.61
CA ASP A 840 36.53 -7.69 -47.11
C ASP A 840 37.28 -6.68 -46.21
N ARG A 841 37.83 -7.10 -45.05
CA ARG A 841 38.65 -6.22 -44.22
C ARG A 841 40.10 -6.20 -44.71
N PRO A 842 40.65 -5.03 -45.12
CA PRO A 842 42.03 -4.95 -45.57
C PRO A 842 43.00 -5.31 -44.42
N GLN A 843 43.88 -6.27 -44.68
CA GLN A 843 44.87 -6.78 -43.72
C GLN A 843 46.00 -5.78 -43.47
N ALA A 844 45.71 -4.72 -42.71
CA ALA A 844 46.70 -3.74 -42.28
C ALA A 844 47.46 -4.21 -41.02
N VAL A 845 48.78 -3.95 -40.98
CA VAL A 845 49.74 -4.32 -39.90
C VAL A 845 50.02 -5.83 -39.85
N ALA A 846 50.88 -6.34 -40.75
CA ALA A 846 52.36 -6.44 -40.63
C ALA A 846 52.81 -7.69 -39.84
N MET A 847 53.65 -8.61 -40.35
CA MET A 847 54.92 -8.45 -41.09
C MET A 847 55.95 -7.55 -40.40
N GLN A 848 56.34 -7.90 -39.17
CA GLN A 848 57.68 -7.59 -38.65
C GLN A 848 58.17 -8.65 -37.65
N ALA A 849 58.66 -9.77 -38.18
CA ALA A 849 59.49 -10.74 -37.46
C ALA A 849 60.74 -11.01 -38.31
N GLY A 850 61.84 -10.32 -38.00
CA GLY A 850 63.05 -10.30 -38.81
C GLY A 850 63.97 -11.48 -38.55
N SER A 851 64.71 -11.87 -39.59
CA SER A 851 65.76 -12.90 -39.53
C SER A 851 66.96 -12.48 -38.67
N VAL A 852 67.09 -13.07 -37.48
CA VAL A 852 68.33 -13.25 -36.71
C VAL A 852 68.18 -14.62 -36.01
N GLY A 853 69.16 -15.51 -35.91
CA GLY A 853 70.59 -15.40 -36.22
C GLY A 853 71.38 -15.97 -35.06
#